data_AF-A0A950KJY0-F1
#
_entry.id   AF-A0A950KJY0-F1
#
_cell.length_a   1.000
_cell.length_b   1.000
_cell.length_c   1.000
_cell.angle_alpha   90.00
_cell.angle_beta   90.00
_cell.angle_gamma   90.00
#
_symmetry.space_group_name_H-M   'P 1'
#
loop_
_entity.id
_entity.type
_entity.pdbx_description
1 polymer ?
#
loop_
_entity_poly.entity_id
_entity_poly.type
_entity_poly.pdbx_seq_one_letter_code
_entity_poly.pdbx_strand_id
1 'polypeptide(L)'
;MDPPQPAFADVPADARGHLGLLLHSAAFYLIYHLRRRALEADGAFDDVFRDFPFLTPYFTQIRERFPEEISWDGSLRWLREQLEAWQQNADPQTPLRELYGLGTPAVLAFVLAGIIEEEARFGDLLVSVQGGEERRVSVGLIHHVLAGAAGTGDGWEIVRPLVNGGFLEVVNRDAPRCEWVLKVPPVLWSLARGDVVEMPMAGAHYRNRASAMPLADLVLPQSQREALEEARILFHSGRTRTLLLRGMPGTERLRVAEGMARALGRGVLEIDCSSQANANEERWRLAGPFCRLARVLPVFCLDLGPGETFELPSLPGYDGPCAVVLGREGGISGQGAEQSLTFYLEPEPEPDRLAIWARELNGAAGPDLPFIAATFALPGRYIRQCARLAINYATLERRKCVTAADVRQAARAINRHVLDSLATRIDGSAGWGQLIVRETTAEELRSLARRCRYREHLPQALGSDFPGGLNRGVRALFEGPSGTGKTLAARVLAHELGLDLYRVDLAAVVNKYVGETEKNLSRVLGRAEDLNVVLLLDEGDSLMSRRTEVKSANDRYANLETNYLLQRLETYSGIVIITTNAGHAIDSAFRRRIDSVVKFHRPDASERWWLWQTHLPAGHAIPLEAIEEIAVRYALTGGQIRNAVMQAMLLALSRGSALCAENLRQAIQVEHRKEGVTYSERKPDAPGCNDRAIANFLGDLV
;
A
#
# COMPACT_ATOMS: atom_id res chain seq x y z
N MET A 1 24.00 -50.14 -29.04
CA MET A 1 22.94 -50.44 -28.06
C MET A 1 22.57 -49.11 -27.44
N ASP A 2 21.37 -48.60 -27.74
CA ASP A 2 20.86 -47.42 -27.06
C ASP A 2 20.74 -47.72 -25.56
N PRO A 3 21.02 -46.75 -24.67
CA PRO A 3 20.81 -46.93 -23.25
C PRO A 3 19.35 -47.32 -22.98
N PRO A 4 19.08 -48.19 -22.00
CA PRO A 4 17.71 -48.57 -21.66
C PRO A 4 16.90 -47.32 -21.35
N GLN A 5 15.75 -47.14 -22.02
CA GLN A 5 14.86 -46.03 -21.75
C GLN A 5 14.39 -46.11 -20.28
N PRO A 6 14.34 -44.98 -19.55
CA PRO A 6 13.85 -44.98 -18.17
C PRO A 6 12.39 -45.44 -18.12
N ALA A 7 12.02 -46.22 -17.09
CA ALA A 7 10.75 -46.94 -17.04
C ALA A 7 9.49 -46.05 -17.02
N PHE A 8 9.65 -44.76 -16.74
CA PHE A 8 8.58 -43.76 -16.69
C PHE A 8 8.81 -42.59 -17.66
N ALA A 9 9.51 -42.82 -18.78
CA ALA A 9 9.83 -41.78 -19.77
C ALA A 9 8.59 -41.13 -20.44
N ASP A 10 7.49 -41.86 -20.50
CA ASP A 10 6.19 -41.43 -21.04
C ASP A 10 5.34 -40.61 -20.04
N VAL A 11 5.69 -40.63 -18.75
CA VAL A 11 4.97 -39.84 -17.74
C VAL A 11 5.38 -38.37 -17.88
N PRO A 12 4.43 -37.43 -18.08
CA PRO A 12 4.74 -36.01 -18.23
C PRO A 12 5.56 -35.48 -17.06
N ALA A 13 6.67 -34.80 -17.34
CA ALA A 13 7.61 -34.23 -16.37
C ALA A 13 7.07 -32.99 -15.62
N ASP A 14 5.76 -32.94 -15.34
CA ASP A 14 5.05 -31.85 -14.68
C ASP A 14 4.51 -32.26 -13.29
N ALA A 15 3.84 -31.33 -12.59
CA ALA A 15 3.29 -31.58 -11.25
C ALA A 15 2.25 -32.72 -11.24
N ARG A 16 1.42 -32.81 -12.29
CA ARG A 16 0.36 -33.81 -12.40
C ARG A 16 0.94 -35.20 -12.66
N GLY A 17 1.95 -35.31 -13.51
CA GLY A 17 2.70 -36.54 -13.71
C GLY A 17 3.47 -36.97 -12.47
N HIS A 18 4.06 -36.02 -11.72
CA HIS A 18 4.74 -36.31 -10.46
C HIS A 18 3.80 -36.91 -9.41
N LEU A 19 2.67 -36.23 -9.16
CA LEU A 19 1.67 -36.72 -8.22
C LEU A 19 1.06 -38.04 -8.71
N GLY A 20 0.77 -38.17 -10.01
CA GLY A 20 0.26 -39.40 -10.61
C GLY A 20 1.19 -40.59 -10.34
N LEU A 21 2.48 -40.45 -10.62
CA LEU A 21 3.48 -41.50 -10.37
C LEU A 21 3.58 -41.86 -8.88
N LEU A 22 3.54 -40.86 -8.01
CA LEU A 22 3.56 -41.06 -6.56
C LEU A 22 2.28 -41.73 -6.04
N LEU A 23 1.10 -41.42 -6.59
CA LEU A 23 -0.17 -42.07 -6.25
C LEU A 23 -0.13 -43.55 -6.60
N HIS A 24 0.34 -43.90 -7.80
CA HIS A 24 0.48 -45.30 -8.20
C HIS A 24 1.50 -46.01 -7.29
N SER A 25 2.61 -45.34 -6.97
CA SER A 25 3.59 -45.90 -6.03
C SER A 25 2.98 -46.14 -4.64
N ALA A 26 2.28 -45.14 -4.09
CA ALA A 26 1.58 -45.25 -2.80
C ALA A 26 0.53 -46.38 -2.80
N ALA A 27 -0.25 -46.52 -3.87
CA ALA A 27 -1.19 -47.62 -4.05
C ALA A 27 -0.47 -48.98 -4.09
N PHE A 28 0.69 -49.08 -4.76
CA PHE A 28 1.48 -50.32 -4.78
C PHE A 28 2.02 -50.70 -3.40
N TYR A 29 2.46 -49.72 -2.59
CA TYR A 29 2.84 -49.96 -1.19
C TYR A 29 1.66 -50.49 -0.35
N LEU A 30 0.44 -49.94 -0.55
CA LEU A 30 -0.78 -50.46 0.08
C LEU A 30 -1.10 -51.90 -0.36
N ILE A 31 -1.01 -52.19 -1.67
CA ILE A 31 -1.23 -53.55 -2.21
C ILE A 31 -0.21 -54.54 -1.65
N TYR A 32 1.06 -54.15 -1.55
CA TYR A 32 2.10 -54.97 -0.94
C TYR A 32 1.80 -55.27 0.54
N HIS A 33 1.31 -54.28 1.30
CA HIS A 33 0.88 -54.48 2.68
C HIS A 33 -0.33 -55.43 2.79
N LEU A 34 -1.36 -55.23 1.95
CA LEU A 34 -2.54 -56.10 1.87
C LEU A 34 -2.15 -57.55 1.52
N ARG A 35 -1.23 -57.74 0.58
CA ARG A 35 -0.68 -59.05 0.24
C ARG A 35 -0.05 -59.73 1.45
N ARG A 36 0.79 -59.01 2.20
CA ARG A 36 1.41 -59.57 3.41
C ARG A 36 0.37 -60.00 4.43
N ARG A 37 -0.66 -59.17 4.67
CA ARG A 37 -1.76 -59.52 5.57
C ARG A 37 -2.58 -60.71 5.10
N ALA A 38 -2.87 -60.81 3.80
CA ALA A 38 -3.58 -61.95 3.23
C ALA A 38 -2.78 -63.25 3.44
N LEU A 39 -1.46 -63.23 3.18
CA LEU A 39 -0.57 -64.37 3.41
C LEU A 39 -0.45 -64.75 4.88
N GLU A 40 -0.43 -63.78 5.79
CA GLU A 40 -0.42 -64.01 7.25
C GLU A 40 -1.75 -64.61 7.76
N ALA A 41 -2.85 -64.41 7.02
CA ALA A 41 -4.18 -64.93 7.33
C ALA A 41 -4.55 -66.19 6.52
N ASP A 42 -3.57 -66.86 5.89
CA ASP A 42 -3.76 -68.02 5.00
C ASP A 42 -4.71 -67.78 3.80
N GLY A 43 -4.92 -66.52 3.41
CA GLY A 43 -5.74 -66.10 2.27
C GLY A 43 -4.98 -66.03 0.94
N ALA A 44 -5.71 -65.97 -0.18
CA ALA A 44 -5.10 -65.81 -1.50
C ALA A 44 -4.88 -64.32 -1.83
N PHE A 45 -3.79 -63.99 -2.52
CA PHE A 45 -3.54 -62.61 -2.96
C PHE A 45 -4.65 -62.09 -3.89
N ASP A 46 -5.26 -62.96 -4.69
CA ASP A 46 -6.37 -62.62 -5.58
C ASP A 46 -7.62 -62.16 -4.84
N ASP A 47 -7.76 -62.50 -3.55
CA ASP A 47 -8.89 -62.05 -2.73
C ASP A 47 -8.82 -60.52 -2.51
N VAL A 48 -7.62 -59.92 -2.48
CA VAL A 48 -7.45 -58.46 -2.36
C VAL A 48 -8.13 -57.71 -3.51
N PHE A 49 -8.00 -58.20 -4.74
CA PHE A 49 -8.63 -57.58 -5.92
C PHE A 49 -10.10 -57.92 -6.04
N ARG A 50 -10.55 -59.01 -5.42
CA ARG A 50 -11.98 -59.33 -5.33
C ARG A 50 -12.69 -58.38 -4.38
N ASP A 51 -12.09 -58.12 -3.23
CA ASP A 51 -12.63 -57.23 -2.20
C ASP A 51 -12.52 -55.76 -2.62
N PHE A 52 -11.45 -55.40 -3.35
CA PHE A 52 -11.20 -54.05 -3.84
C PHE A 52 -10.86 -54.01 -5.34
N PRO A 53 -11.85 -54.20 -6.24
CA PRO A 53 -11.63 -54.28 -7.69
C PRO A 53 -10.95 -53.06 -8.30
N PHE A 54 -11.15 -51.88 -7.68
CA PHE A 54 -10.57 -50.62 -8.14
C PHE A 54 -9.04 -50.55 -8.03
N LEU A 55 -8.40 -51.46 -7.26
CA LEU A 55 -6.93 -51.54 -7.17
C LEU A 55 -6.30 -52.19 -8.40
N THR A 56 -7.08 -52.92 -9.21
CA THR A 56 -6.58 -53.66 -10.39
C THR A 56 -5.85 -52.74 -11.38
N PRO A 57 -6.41 -51.59 -11.81
CA PRO A 57 -5.70 -50.68 -12.71
C PRO A 57 -4.39 -50.14 -12.13
N TYR A 58 -4.38 -49.78 -10.84
CA TYR A 58 -3.17 -49.30 -10.16
C TYR A 58 -2.07 -50.37 -10.11
N PHE A 59 -2.44 -51.63 -9.88
CA PHE A 59 -1.52 -52.74 -9.85
C PHE A 59 -0.98 -53.07 -11.26
N THR A 60 -1.87 -53.26 -12.23
CA THR A 60 -1.49 -53.68 -13.59
C THR A 60 -0.60 -52.64 -14.26
N GLN A 61 -0.94 -51.36 -14.18
CA GLN A 61 -0.17 -50.27 -14.83
C GLN A 61 1.26 -50.13 -14.28
N ILE A 62 1.48 -50.40 -12.99
CA ILE A 62 2.83 -50.43 -12.41
C ILE A 62 3.54 -51.75 -12.73
N ARG A 63 2.83 -52.88 -12.62
CA ARG A 63 3.41 -54.23 -12.78
C ARG A 63 3.94 -54.46 -14.19
N GLU A 64 3.27 -53.94 -15.22
CA GLU A 64 3.71 -54.00 -16.61
C GLU A 64 5.09 -53.34 -16.84
N ARG A 65 5.53 -52.47 -15.93
CA ARG A 65 6.80 -51.74 -16.05
C ARG A 65 7.95 -52.39 -15.31
N PHE A 66 7.66 -53.40 -14.49
CA PHE A 66 8.70 -54.09 -13.74
C PHE A 66 9.53 -55.03 -14.62
N PRO A 67 10.81 -55.25 -14.28
CA PRO A 67 11.59 -56.32 -14.88
C PRO A 67 10.89 -57.68 -14.71
N GLU A 68 11.04 -58.59 -15.69
CA GLU A 68 10.35 -59.89 -15.71
C GLU A 68 10.61 -60.72 -14.44
N GLU A 69 11.84 -60.67 -13.90
CA GLU A 69 12.26 -61.42 -12.70
C GLU A 69 12.54 -60.48 -11.50
N ILE A 70 11.50 -59.85 -10.96
CA ILE A 70 11.61 -59.04 -9.74
C ILE A 70 10.78 -59.60 -8.58
N SER A 71 11.39 -59.71 -7.40
CA SER A 71 10.67 -60.05 -6.16
C SER A 71 9.80 -58.88 -5.69
N TRP A 72 8.82 -59.14 -4.83
CA TRP A 72 7.98 -58.08 -4.25
C TRP A 72 8.79 -57.05 -3.45
N ASP A 73 9.76 -57.50 -2.66
CA ASP A 73 10.66 -56.60 -1.91
C ASP A 73 11.59 -55.82 -2.84
N GLY A 74 12.07 -56.48 -3.91
CA GLY A 74 12.84 -55.86 -4.98
C GLY A 74 12.03 -54.79 -5.73
N SER A 75 10.72 -55.00 -5.89
CA SER A 75 9.81 -54.08 -6.60
C SER A 75 9.69 -52.74 -5.88
N LEU A 76 9.65 -52.73 -4.54
CA LEU A 76 9.62 -51.49 -3.76
C LEU A 76 10.94 -50.71 -3.88
N ARG A 77 12.07 -51.40 -3.84
CA ARG A 77 13.39 -50.78 -4.04
C ARG A 77 13.52 -50.20 -5.44
N TRP A 78 13.11 -50.97 -6.46
CA TRP A 78 13.13 -50.55 -7.85
C TRP A 78 12.23 -49.33 -8.08
N LEU A 79 11.01 -49.31 -7.53
CA LEU A 79 10.11 -48.15 -7.63
C LEU A 79 10.75 -46.88 -7.07
N ARG A 80 11.41 -47.00 -5.91
CA ARG A 80 12.13 -45.87 -5.31
C ARG A 80 13.26 -45.36 -6.20
N GLU A 81 14.07 -46.26 -6.76
CA GLU A 81 15.16 -45.91 -7.68
C GLU A 81 14.63 -45.24 -8.95
N GLN A 82 13.53 -45.74 -9.51
CA GLN A 82 12.91 -45.14 -10.70
C GLN A 82 12.22 -43.79 -10.40
N LEU A 83 11.62 -43.62 -9.23
CA LEU A 83 11.10 -42.32 -8.78
C LEU A 83 12.21 -41.28 -8.67
N GLU A 84 13.35 -41.66 -8.08
CA GLU A 84 14.54 -40.81 -7.98
C GLU A 84 15.12 -40.48 -9.36
N ALA A 85 15.18 -41.46 -10.27
CA ALA A 85 15.63 -41.24 -11.65
C ALA A 85 14.67 -40.35 -12.46
N TRP A 86 13.36 -40.52 -12.31
CA TRP A 86 12.36 -39.68 -12.95
C TRP A 86 12.47 -38.22 -12.47
N GLN A 87 12.67 -38.03 -11.17
CA GLN A 87 12.81 -36.70 -10.55
C GLN A 87 14.02 -35.91 -11.09
N GLN A 88 15.10 -36.59 -11.48
CA GLN A 88 16.27 -35.93 -12.07
C GLN A 88 15.94 -35.23 -13.39
N ASN A 89 14.96 -35.75 -14.13
CA ASN A 89 14.52 -35.23 -15.42
C ASN A 89 13.21 -34.41 -15.34
N ALA A 90 12.55 -34.39 -14.17
CA ALA A 90 11.31 -33.66 -13.95
C ALA A 90 11.52 -32.13 -13.87
N ASP A 91 10.49 -31.35 -14.18
CA ASP A 91 10.51 -29.90 -14.01
C ASP A 91 10.98 -29.53 -12.57
N PRO A 92 12.04 -28.73 -12.42
CA PRO A 92 12.49 -28.24 -11.11
C PRO A 92 11.42 -27.53 -10.26
N GLN A 93 10.29 -27.15 -10.87
CA GLN A 93 9.16 -26.46 -10.25
C GLN A 93 8.05 -27.40 -9.75
N THR A 94 8.16 -28.73 -9.92
CA THR A 94 7.15 -29.66 -9.37
C THR A 94 7.06 -29.53 -7.84
N PRO A 95 5.88 -29.24 -7.26
CA PRO A 95 5.79 -28.88 -5.83
C PRO A 95 6.29 -29.97 -4.86
N LEU A 96 5.98 -31.23 -5.14
CA LEU A 96 6.34 -32.35 -4.26
C LEU A 96 7.86 -32.62 -4.22
N ARG A 97 8.63 -32.09 -5.16
CA ARG A 97 10.10 -32.15 -5.15
C ARG A 97 10.69 -31.54 -3.86
N GLU A 98 10.05 -30.49 -3.33
CA GLU A 98 10.51 -29.78 -2.14
C GLU A 98 10.37 -30.59 -0.84
N LEU A 99 9.57 -31.68 -0.87
CA LEU A 99 9.42 -32.62 0.25
C LEU A 99 10.50 -33.70 0.28
N TYR A 100 11.24 -33.94 -0.81
CA TYR A 100 12.29 -34.98 -0.82
C TYR A 100 13.45 -34.65 0.11
N GLY A 101 13.63 -33.38 0.50
CA GLY A 101 14.55 -33.00 1.59
C GLY A 101 14.18 -33.60 2.96
N LEU A 102 12.95 -34.10 3.11
CA LEU A 102 12.47 -34.85 4.28
C LEU A 102 12.57 -36.37 4.09
N GLY A 103 13.01 -36.83 2.90
CA GLY A 103 13.12 -38.23 2.49
C GLY A 103 11.93 -38.74 1.68
N THR A 104 12.19 -39.71 0.80
CA THR A 104 11.15 -40.37 -0.02
C THR A 104 9.99 -40.96 0.79
N PRO A 105 10.20 -41.57 1.97
CA PRO A 105 9.10 -42.03 2.81
C PRO A 105 8.15 -40.92 3.26
N ALA A 106 8.65 -39.70 3.50
CA ALA A 106 7.81 -38.56 3.87
C ALA A 106 6.94 -38.10 2.68
N VAL A 107 7.50 -38.09 1.46
CA VAL A 107 6.73 -37.76 0.25
C VAL A 107 5.60 -38.78 0.04
N LEU A 108 5.90 -40.09 0.18
CA LEU A 108 4.89 -41.14 0.09
C LEU A 108 3.85 -41.06 1.22
N ALA A 109 4.26 -40.69 2.44
CA ALA A 109 3.33 -40.49 3.55
C ALA A 109 2.37 -39.31 3.31
N PHE A 110 2.87 -38.21 2.73
CA PHE A 110 2.03 -37.08 2.31
C PHE A 110 0.99 -37.53 1.27
N VAL A 111 1.41 -38.31 0.27
CA VAL A 111 0.53 -38.80 -0.80
C VAL A 111 -0.47 -39.82 -0.28
N LEU A 112 -0.07 -40.75 0.59
CA LEU A 112 -0.97 -41.68 1.26
C LEU A 112 -2.03 -40.94 2.08
N ALA A 113 -1.64 -39.92 2.85
CA ALA A 113 -2.59 -39.13 3.64
C ALA A 113 -3.61 -38.36 2.78
N GLY A 114 -3.25 -38.01 1.54
CA GLY A 114 -4.12 -37.33 0.59
C GLY A 114 -4.76 -38.23 -0.47
N ILE A 115 -4.53 -39.55 -0.46
CA ILE A 115 -4.98 -40.45 -1.53
C ILE A 115 -6.49 -40.45 -1.73
N ILE A 116 -7.24 -40.22 -0.65
CA ILE A 116 -8.71 -40.08 -0.66
C ILE A 116 -9.20 -38.82 -1.38
N GLU A 117 -8.36 -37.78 -1.48
CA GLU A 117 -8.69 -36.53 -2.17
C GLU A 117 -8.67 -36.71 -3.70
N GLU A 118 -8.01 -37.76 -4.21
CA GLU A 118 -8.04 -38.12 -5.64
C GLU A 118 -9.12 -39.15 -5.94
N GLU A 119 -9.23 -40.17 -5.11
CA GLU A 119 -10.19 -41.24 -5.34
C GLU A 119 -10.85 -41.71 -4.03
N ALA A 120 -12.13 -41.40 -3.89
CA ALA A 120 -12.91 -41.66 -2.68
C ALA A 120 -12.99 -43.15 -2.29
N ARG A 121 -12.82 -44.09 -3.25
CA ARG A 121 -12.85 -45.55 -3.02
C ARG A 121 -11.74 -46.02 -2.08
N PHE A 122 -10.63 -45.28 -1.98
CA PHE A 122 -9.59 -45.57 -0.98
C PHE A 122 -10.13 -45.41 0.45
N GLY A 123 -11.19 -44.63 0.71
CA GLY A 123 -11.76 -44.49 2.04
C GLY A 123 -12.27 -45.81 2.63
N ASP A 124 -13.01 -46.59 1.85
CA ASP A 124 -13.54 -47.89 2.30
C ASP A 124 -12.42 -48.93 2.48
N LEU A 125 -11.40 -48.88 1.63
CA LEU A 125 -10.18 -49.67 1.80
C LEU A 125 -9.47 -49.31 3.13
N LEU A 126 -9.30 -48.03 3.43
CA LEU A 126 -8.60 -47.58 4.64
C LEU A 126 -9.34 -47.98 5.92
N VAL A 127 -10.68 -47.94 5.92
CA VAL A 127 -11.52 -48.48 7.01
C VAL A 127 -11.23 -49.96 7.23
N SER A 128 -11.26 -50.76 6.17
CA SER A 128 -11.01 -52.21 6.24
C SER A 128 -9.58 -52.55 6.70
N VAL A 129 -8.57 -51.80 6.25
CA VAL A 129 -7.17 -52.08 6.59
C VAL A 129 -6.84 -51.62 8.00
N GLN A 130 -7.40 -50.51 8.47
CA GLN A 130 -7.09 -49.98 9.79
C GLN A 130 -7.92 -50.63 10.91
N GLY A 131 -9.02 -51.31 10.57
CA GLY A 131 -9.88 -52.00 11.54
C GLY A 131 -10.70 -51.04 12.40
N GLY A 132 -11.03 -49.85 11.89
CA GLY A 132 -11.81 -48.82 12.57
C GLY A 132 -12.73 -48.07 11.61
N GLU A 133 -13.41 -47.01 12.08
CA GLU A 133 -14.36 -46.23 11.25
C GLU A 133 -13.71 -45.11 10.42
N GLU A 134 -12.41 -44.89 10.61
CA GLU A 134 -11.67 -43.79 10.01
C GLU A 134 -11.34 -44.05 8.53
N ARG A 135 -11.85 -43.17 7.67
CA ARG A 135 -11.62 -43.20 6.21
C ARG A 135 -10.29 -42.59 5.77
N ARG A 136 -9.53 -42.03 6.70
CA ARG A 136 -8.25 -41.37 6.44
C ARG A 136 -7.11 -42.17 7.05
N VAL A 137 -5.91 -41.99 6.51
CA VAL A 137 -4.71 -42.71 6.92
C VAL A 137 -4.31 -42.32 8.35
N SER A 138 -4.03 -43.30 9.18
CA SER A 138 -3.47 -43.14 10.52
C SER A 138 -1.94 -43.24 10.52
N VAL A 139 -1.30 -42.70 11.55
CA VAL A 139 0.14 -42.88 11.79
C VAL A 139 0.51 -44.37 11.88
N GLY A 140 -0.36 -45.17 12.49
CA GLY A 140 -0.20 -46.62 12.58
C GLY A 140 -0.19 -47.28 11.20
N LEU A 141 -1.07 -46.89 10.29
CA LEU A 141 -1.06 -47.41 8.93
C LEU A 141 0.23 -47.02 8.18
N ILE A 142 0.69 -45.77 8.33
CA ILE A 142 1.97 -45.33 7.76
C ILE A 142 3.13 -46.21 8.25
N HIS A 143 3.17 -46.55 9.54
CA HIS A 143 4.17 -47.45 10.08
C HIS A 143 4.17 -48.81 9.36
N HIS A 144 3.01 -49.44 9.21
CA HIS A 144 2.92 -50.78 8.61
C HIS A 144 3.18 -50.78 7.10
N VAL A 145 2.76 -49.73 6.39
CA VAL A 145 2.87 -49.63 4.93
C VAL A 145 4.26 -49.18 4.49
N LEU A 146 4.84 -48.17 5.15
CA LEU A 146 6.12 -47.58 4.73
C LEU A 146 7.31 -48.08 5.57
N ALA A 147 7.21 -48.11 6.90
CA ALA A 147 8.32 -48.53 7.75
C ALA A 147 8.47 -50.06 7.79
N GLY A 148 7.33 -50.78 7.82
CA GLY A 148 7.28 -52.25 7.77
C GLY A 148 7.81 -52.86 6.46
N ALA A 149 7.91 -52.07 5.40
CA ALA A 149 8.51 -52.45 4.11
C ALA A 149 10.03 -52.18 4.05
N ALA A 150 10.55 -51.23 4.84
CA ALA A 150 11.96 -50.84 4.86
C ALA A 150 12.77 -51.53 5.97
N GLY A 151 12.11 -52.13 6.97
CA GLY A 151 12.74 -52.88 8.06
C GLY A 151 13.42 -52.03 9.14
N THR A 152 13.35 -50.70 9.04
CA THR A 152 13.86 -49.74 10.03
C THR A 152 12.97 -48.49 10.08
N GLY A 153 12.62 -48.06 11.30
CA GLY A 153 11.93 -46.78 11.56
C GLY A 153 10.54 -46.89 12.19
N ASP A 154 10.11 -45.82 12.87
CA ASP A 154 8.76 -45.63 13.41
C ASP A 154 7.90 -44.83 12.41
N GLY A 155 6.62 -45.15 12.27
CA GLY A 155 5.70 -44.38 11.43
C GLY A 155 5.62 -42.91 11.86
N TRP A 156 5.75 -42.65 13.17
CA TRP A 156 5.86 -41.28 13.67
C TRP A 156 7.11 -40.56 13.16
N GLU A 157 8.26 -41.21 13.06
CA GLU A 157 9.48 -40.56 12.57
C GLU A 157 9.34 -40.08 11.11
N ILE A 158 8.59 -40.82 10.30
CA ILE A 158 8.28 -40.47 8.91
C ILE A 158 7.36 -39.24 8.84
N VAL A 159 6.29 -39.22 9.64
CA VAL A 159 5.26 -38.16 9.54
C VAL A 159 5.53 -36.95 10.43
N ARG A 160 6.35 -37.09 11.49
CA ARG A 160 6.74 -36.00 12.40
C ARG A 160 7.22 -34.74 11.66
N PRO A 161 8.14 -34.80 10.68
CA PRO A 161 8.54 -33.60 9.95
C PRO A 161 7.39 -32.98 9.12
N LEU A 162 6.46 -33.80 8.62
CA LEU A 162 5.30 -33.32 7.87
C LEU A 162 4.28 -32.63 8.79
N VAL A 163 3.99 -33.23 9.95
CA VAL A 163 3.07 -32.69 10.95
C VAL A 163 3.65 -31.43 11.60
N ASN A 164 4.91 -31.48 12.04
CA ASN A 164 5.59 -30.30 12.62
C ASN A 164 5.78 -29.19 11.59
N GLY A 165 5.92 -29.53 10.31
CA GLY A 165 6.04 -28.57 9.21
C GLY A 165 4.71 -28.05 8.67
N GLY A 166 3.57 -28.51 9.19
CA GLY A 166 2.23 -28.09 8.73
C GLY A 166 1.78 -28.69 7.39
N PHE A 167 2.53 -29.63 6.81
CA PHE A 167 2.13 -30.34 5.59
C PHE A 167 0.98 -31.32 5.83
N LEU A 168 0.87 -31.82 7.07
CA LEU A 168 -0.21 -32.69 7.52
C LEU A 168 -0.85 -32.16 8.81
N GLU A 169 -2.17 -32.19 8.86
CA GLU A 169 -2.98 -31.93 10.04
C GLU A 169 -3.33 -33.24 10.74
N VAL A 170 -3.39 -33.22 12.08
CA VAL A 170 -3.88 -34.33 12.89
C VAL A 170 -5.28 -33.98 13.37
N VAL A 171 -6.27 -34.78 12.97
CA VAL A 171 -7.69 -34.49 13.22
C VAL A 171 -8.11 -34.82 14.65
N ASN A 172 -7.59 -35.91 15.21
CA ASN A 172 -7.98 -36.49 16.51
C ASN A 172 -6.79 -36.54 17.49
N ARG A 173 -6.29 -35.38 17.92
CA ARG A 173 -5.11 -35.31 18.81
C ARG A 173 -5.29 -35.97 20.19
N ASP A 174 -6.54 -36.19 20.61
CA ASP A 174 -6.86 -36.83 21.89
C ASP A 174 -6.69 -38.36 21.88
N ALA A 175 -6.58 -38.97 20.69
CA ALA A 175 -6.36 -40.41 20.53
C ALA A 175 -4.88 -40.79 20.78
N PRO A 176 -4.57 -42.09 21.00
CA PRO A 176 -3.19 -42.59 20.98
C PRO A 176 -2.48 -42.23 19.67
N ARG A 177 -1.17 -41.98 19.72
CA ARG A 177 -0.39 -41.49 18.56
C ARG A 177 -0.49 -42.41 17.34
N CYS A 178 -0.60 -43.72 17.52
CA CYS A 178 -0.79 -44.68 16.42
C CYS A 178 -2.15 -44.53 15.71
N GLU A 179 -3.16 -44.01 16.40
CA GLU A 179 -4.52 -43.78 15.90
C GLU A 179 -4.72 -42.35 15.37
N TRP A 180 -3.70 -41.51 15.43
CA TRP A 180 -3.77 -40.16 14.88
C TRP A 180 -4.05 -40.20 13.39
N VAL A 181 -5.18 -39.62 13.00
CA VAL A 181 -5.68 -39.50 11.64
C VAL A 181 -5.05 -38.29 10.98
N LEU A 182 -4.41 -38.55 9.85
CA LEU A 182 -3.68 -37.57 9.06
C LEU A 182 -4.58 -36.99 7.97
N LYS A 183 -4.54 -35.67 7.80
CA LYS A 183 -5.24 -34.95 6.76
C LYS A 183 -4.30 -33.99 6.04
N VAL A 184 -4.34 -33.99 4.71
CA VAL A 184 -3.64 -32.97 3.92
C VAL A 184 -4.53 -31.72 3.83
N PRO A 185 -4.01 -30.51 4.12
CA PRO A 185 -4.73 -29.28 3.85
C PRO A 185 -5.12 -29.19 2.36
N PRO A 186 -6.39 -28.90 2.01
CA PRO A 186 -6.86 -28.93 0.61
C PRO A 186 -6.07 -28.04 -0.35
N VAL A 187 -5.56 -26.91 0.15
CA VAL A 187 -4.73 -25.96 -0.61
C VAL A 187 -3.39 -26.59 -1.00
N LEU A 188 -2.76 -27.35 -0.11
CA LEU A 188 -1.49 -28.03 -0.39
C LEU A 188 -1.70 -29.20 -1.36
N TRP A 189 -2.85 -29.89 -1.28
CA TRP A 189 -3.19 -30.94 -2.25
C TRP A 189 -3.43 -30.37 -3.65
N SER A 190 -4.18 -29.27 -3.76
CA SER A 190 -4.41 -28.57 -5.03
C SER A 190 -3.09 -28.14 -5.66
N LEU A 191 -2.18 -27.61 -4.84
CA LEU A 191 -0.83 -27.26 -5.28
C LEU A 191 -0.04 -28.49 -5.75
N ALA A 192 -0.11 -29.62 -5.04
CA ALA A 192 0.54 -30.86 -5.44
C ALA A 192 0.06 -31.39 -6.81
N ARG A 193 -1.21 -31.16 -7.16
CA ARG A 193 -1.75 -31.44 -8.51
C ARG A 193 -1.26 -30.50 -9.60
N GLY A 194 -0.71 -29.35 -9.22
CA GLY A 194 -0.35 -28.26 -10.12
C GLY A 194 -1.47 -27.24 -10.36
N ASP A 195 -2.52 -27.23 -9.53
CA ASP A 195 -3.58 -26.23 -9.63
C ASP A 195 -3.07 -24.84 -9.22
N VAL A 196 -3.58 -23.78 -9.87
CA VAL A 196 -3.27 -22.40 -9.51
C VAL A 196 -4.13 -21.97 -8.33
N VAL A 197 -3.50 -21.63 -7.21
CA VAL A 197 -4.18 -21.11 -6.02
C VAL A 197 -3.82 -19.64 -5.82
N GLU A 198 -4.67 -18.72 -6.28
CA GLU A 198 -4.41 -17.28 -6.19
C GLU A 198 -4.48 -16.74 -4.76
N MET A 199 -5.41 -17.25 -3.95
CA MET A 199 -5.61 -16.85 -2.55
C MET A 199 -5.56 -18.08 -1.64
N PRO A 200 -4.36 -18.53 -1.24
CA PRO A 200 -4.21 -19.76 -0.46
C PRO A 200 -4.73 -19.64 0.98
N MET A 201 -4.78 -18.43 1.55
CA MET A 201 -5.41 -18.17 2.84
C MET A 201 -5.89 -16.72 2.94
N ALA A 202 -6.66 -16.43 3.99
CA ALA A 202 -7.17 -15.08 4.25
C ALA A 202 -6.04 -14.04 4.30
N GLY A 203 -6.23 -12.97 3.51
CA GLY A 203 -5.26 -11.87 3.39
C GLY A 203 -3.92 -12.26 2.77
N ALA A 204 -3.82 -13.41 2.07
CA ALA A 204 -2.62 -13.82 1.36
C ALA A 204 -2.88 -13.97 -0.14
N HIS A 205 -2.01 -13.36 -0.96
CA HIS A 205 -2.11 -13.37 -2.41
C HIS A 205 -0.86 -13.99 -3.03
N TYR A 206 -1.05 -15.05 -3.80
CA TYR A 206 0.00 -15.69 -4.56
C TYR A 206 0.24 -14.94 -5.88
N ARG A 207 1.51 -14.65 -6.17
CA ARG A 207 1.97 -14.04 -7.41
C ARG A 207 3.03 -14.91 -8.06
N ASN A 208 2.78 -15.33 -9.28
CA ASN A 208 3.70 -16.18 -10.03
C ASN A 208 5.00 -15.42 -10.37
N ARG A 209 6.14 -16.12 -10.31
CA ARG A 209 7.47 -15.60 -10.69
C ARG A 209 7.50 -14.90 -12.06
N ALA A 210 6.77 -15.41 -13.05
CA ALA A 210 6.74 -14.84 -14.40
C ALA A 210 6.10 -13.44 -14.45
N SER A 211 5.21 -13.13 -13.50
CA SER A 211 4.56 -11.82 -13.40
C SER A 211 5.46 -10.72 -12.81
N ALA A 212 6.49 -11.11 -12.06
CA ALA A 212 7.43 -10.19 -11.42
C ALA A 212 8.42 -9.61 -12.43
N MET A 213 8.74 -8.33 -12.34
CA MET A 213 9.75 -7.69 -13.19
C MET A 213 11.17 -8.07 -12.73
N PRO A 214 12.13 -8.35 -13.64
CA PRO A 214 13.53 -8.54 -13.26
C PRO A 214 14.10 -7.32 -12.52
N LEU A 215 15.02 -7.53 -11.57
CA LEU A 215 15.67 -6.44 -10.83
C LEU A 215 16.33 -5.40 -11.76
N ALA A 216 16.95 -5.86 -12.86
CA ALA A 216 17.58 -4.99 -13.85
C ALA A 216 16.61 -4.04 -14.57
N ASP A 217 15.34 -4.44 -14.69
CA ASP A 217 14.29 -3.68 -15.39
C ASP A 217 13.52 -2.74 -14.45
N LEU A 218 13.76 -2.84 -13.14
CA LEU A 218 13.23 -1.90 -12.16
C LEU A 218 13.92 -0.55 -12.32
N VAL A 219 13.12 0.52 -12.35
CA VAL A 219 13.62 1.89 -12.36
C VAL A 219 13.96 2.23 -10.91
N LEU A 220 15.24 2.14 -10.58
CA LEU A 220 15.82 2.41 -9.26
C LEU A 220 17.13 3.19 -9.45
N PRO A 221 17.51 4.03 -8.48
CA PRO A 221 18.83 4.64 -8.44
C PRO A 221 19.94 3.58 -8.56
N GLN A 222 21.01 3.91 -9.28
CA GLN A 222 22.10 2.97 -9.56
C GLN A 222 22.67 2.33 -8.29
N SER A 223 22.92 3.12 -7.25
CA SER A 223 23.43 2.63 -5.96
C SER A 223 22.50 1.63 -5.27
N GLN A 224 21.18 1.81 -5.37
CA GLN A 224 20.21 0.87 -4.83
C GLN A 224 20.17 -0.42 -5.65
N ARG A 225 20.29 -0.33 -6.97
CA ARG A 225 20.34 -1.50 -7.86
C ARG A 225 21.58 -2.35 -7.57
N GLU A 226 22.74 -1.73 -7.46
CA GLU A 226 24.01 -2.40 -7.12
C GLU A 226 23.91 -3.08 -5.74
N ALA A 227 23.40 -2.37 -4.73
CA ALA A 227 23.22 -2.93 -3.40
C ALA A 227 22.21 -4.10 -3.34
N LEU A 228 21.16 -4.08 -4.18
CA LEU A 228 20.22 -5.20 -4.30
C LEU A 228 20.85 -6.43 -4.97
N GLU A 229 21.72 -6.23 -5.96
CA GLU A 229 22.48 -7.32 -6.58
C GLU A 229 23.48 -7.95 -5.59
N GLU A 230 24.15 -7.14 -4.76
CA GLU A 230 24.99 -7.65 -3.68
C GLU A 230 24.16 -8.40 -2.63
N ALA A 231 23.00 -7.86 -2.25
CA ALA A 231 22.08 -8.55 -1.35
C ALA A 231 21.69 -9.92 -1.92
N ARG A 232 21.39 -10.02 -3.21
CA ARG A 232 21.09 -11.30 -3.85
C ARG A 232 22.18 -12.34 -3.57
N ILE A 233 23.46 -11.97 -3.64
CA ILE A 233 24.58 -12.87 -3.33
C ILE A 233 24.55 -13.30 -1.85
N LEU A 234 24.29 -12.38 -0.93
CA LEU A 234 24.19 -12.67 0.50
C LEU A 234 23.06 -13.66 0.82
N PHE A 235 21.91 -13.52 0.17
CA PHE A 235 20.79 -14.44 0.29
C PHE A 235 21.12 -15.84 -0.22
N HIS A 236 21.84 -15.96 -1.34
CA HIS A 236 22.30 -17.27 -1.83
C HIS A 236 23.30 -17.94 -0.88
N SER A 237 24.15 -17.14 -0.22
CA SER A 237 25.12 -17.64 0.76
C SER A 237 24.53 -17.99 2.13
N GLY A 238 23.25 -17.68 2.37
CA GLY A 238 22.58 -17.91 3.65
C GLY A 238 23.02 -16.99 4.81
N ARG A 239 23.83 -15.97 4.53
CA ARG A 239 24.29 -14.97 5.54
C ARG A 239 23.17 -14.03 5.99
N THR A 240 22.14 -13.89 5.18
CA THR A 240 20.96 -13.06 5.43
C THR A 240 19.74 -13.84 5.01
N ARG A 241 18.68 -13.78 5.82
CA ARG A 241 17.41 -14.47 5.55
C ARG A 241 16.24 -13.52 5.38
N THR A 242 16.36 -12.28 5.82
CA THR A 242 15.24 -11.33 5.82
C THR A 242 15.60 -10.05 5.08
N LEU A 243 14.77 -9.68 4.10
CA LEU A 243 14.91 -8.41 3.37
C LEU A 243 13.91 -7.40 3.92
N LEU A 244 14.40 -6.35 4.57
CA LEU A 244 13.56 -5.28 5.10
C LEU A 244 13.51 -4.11 4.11
N LEU A 245 12.33 -3.83 3.55
CA LEU A 245 12.10 -2.74 2.60
C LEU A 245 11.31 -1.63 3.30
N ARG A 246 12.01 -0.56 3.67
CA ARG A 246 11.44 0.64 4.30
C ARG A 246 11.25 1.74 3.28
N GLY A 247 10.18 2.50 3.40
CA GLY A 247 9.90 3.61 2.51
C GLY A 247 8.50 4.18 2.69
N MET A 248 8.21 5.26 1.98
CA MET A 248 6.86 5.84 1.99
C MET A 248 5.85 4.87 1.35
N PRO A 249 4.57 4.91 1.73
CA PRO A 249 3.55 4.15 1.03
C PRO A 249 3.51 4.50 -0.47
N GLY A 250 3.12 3.53 -1.31
CA GLY A 250 3.13 3.70 -2.77
C GLY A 250 4.50 3.64 -3.47
N THR A 251 5.63 3.66 -2.77
CA THR A 251 6.94 3.34 -3.35
C THR A 251 7.00 1.91 -3.90
N GLU A 252 7.96 1.63 -4.78
CA GLU A 252 8.16 0.31 -5.42
C GLU A 252 8.56 -0.85 -4.48
N ARG A 253 8.40 -0.73 -3.15
CA ARG A 253 8.81 -1.75 -2.15
C ARG A 253 8.33 -3.16 -2.52
N LEU A 254 7.05 -3.35 -2.80
CA LEU A 254 6.53 -4.67 -3.17
C LEU A 254 7.15 -5.17 -4.48
N ARG A 255 7.38 -4.30 -5.48
CA ARG A 255 8.04 -4.68 -6.74
C ARG A 255 9.50 -5.03 -6.56
N VAL A 256 10.21 -4.37 -5.65
CA VAL A 256 11.58 -4.74 -5.28
C VAL A 256 11.60 -6.12 -4.62
N ALA A 257 10.64 -6.42 -3.74
CA ALA A 257 10.48 -7.76 -3.18
C ALA A 257 10.16 -8.81 -4.27
N GLU A 258 9.28 -8.50 -5.21
CA GLU A 258 8.97 -9.35 -6.37
C GLU A 258 10.19 -9.59 -7.27
N GLY A 259 10.96 -8.54 -7.57
CA GLY A 259 12.19 -8.65 -8.35
C GLY A 259 13.25 -9.49 -7.64
N MET A 260 13.43 -9.30 -6.33
CA MET A 260 14.32 -10.11 -5.51
C MET A 260 13.87 -11.57 -5.50
N ALA A 261 12.58 -11.84 -5.30
CA ALA A 261 12.03 -13.19 -5.35
C ALA A 261 12.32 -13.85 -6.71
N ARG A 262 12.08 -13.15 -7.82
CA ARG A 262 12.37 -13.63 -9.17
C ARG A 262 13.85 -13.94 -9.38
N ALA A 263 14.74 -13.10 -8.83
CA ALA A 263 16.18 -13.28 -8.87
C ALA A 263 16.68 -14.46 -8.01
N LEU A 264 15.95 -14.80 -6.94
CA LEU A 264 16.14 -16.01 -6.13
C LEU A 264 15.45 -17.25 -6.73
N GLY A 265 14.84 -17.14 -7.91
CA GLY A 265 14.14 -18.24 -8.57
C GLY A 265 12.79 -18.58 -7.94
N ARG A 266 12.18 -17.66 -7.20
CA ARG A 266 10.95 -17.84 -6.42
C ARG A 266 9.79 -16.99 -6.95
N GLY A 267 8.55 -17.40 -6.70
CA GLY A 267 7.38 -16.53 -6.77
C GLY A 267 7.22 -15.71 -5.49
N VAL A 268 6.08 -15.01 -5.33
CA VAL A 268 5.79 -14.22 -4.13
C VAL A 268 4.48 -14.67 -3.49
N LEU A 269 4.47 -14.73 -2.16
CA LEU A 269 3.25 -14.78 -1.36
C LEU A 269 3.14 -13.47 -0.58
N GLU A 270 2.29 -12.56 -1.04
CA GLU A 270 2.01 -11.29 -0.36
C GLU A 270 1.05 -11.55 0.79
N ILE A 271 1.45 -11.21 2.02
CA ILE A 271 0.70 -11.47 3.25
C ILE A 271 0.38 -10.11 3.88
N ASP A 272 -0.91 -9.73 3.85
CA ASP A 272 -1.38 -8.53 4.54
C ASP A 272 -1.46 -8.78 6.05
N CYS A 273 -0.69 -8.01 6.81
CA CYS A 273 -0.60 -8.06 8.26
C CYS A 273 -1.17 -6.80 8.93
N SER A 274 -1.81 -5.90 8.18
CA SER A 274 -2.26 -4.60 8.68
C SER A 274 -3.49 -4.65 9.62
N SER A 275 -4.30 -5.72 9.58
CA SER A 275 -5.45 -5.88 10.47
C SER A 275 -5.16 -6.82 11.64
N GLN A 276 -5.35 -6.35 12.87
CA GLN A 276 -5.22 -7.14 14.12
C GLN A 276 -6.13 -8.38 14.16
N ALA A 277 -7.19 -8.43 13.34
CA ALA A 277 -8.07 -9.59 13.20
C ALA A 277 -7.41 -10.82 12.53
N ASN A 278 -6.17 -10.70 12.02
CA ASN A 278 -5.50 -11.72 11.21
C ASN A 278 -4.40 -12.51 11.95
N ALA A 279 -4.32 -12.42 13.28
CA ALA A 279 -3.39 -13.20 14.10
C ALA A 279 -3.90 -14.63 14.37
N ASN A 280 -4.46 -15.30 13.35
CA ASN A 280 -4.86 -16.70 13.49
C ASN A 280 -3.61 -17.59 13.34
N GLU A 281 -3.29 -18.36 14.37
CA GLU A 281 -2.15 -19.30 14.38
C GLU A 281 -2.25 -20.30 13.21
N GLU A 282 -3.46 -20.65 12.78
CA GLU A 282 -3.72 -21.52 11.62
C GLU A 282 -3.18 -20.94 10.32
N ARG A 283 -3.21 -19.60 10.15
CA ARG A 283 -2.70 -18.93 8.94
C ARG A 283 -1.20 -19.21 8.76
N TRP A 284 -0.43 -19.08 9.84
CA TRP A 284 1.03 -19.27 9.81
C TRP A 284 1.40 -20.74 9.63
N ARG A 285 0.60 -21.65 10.21
CA ARG A 285 0.76 -23.09 10.02
C ARG A 285 0.63 -23.52 8.55
N LEU A 286 -0.25 -22.90 7.77
CA LEU A 286 -0.41 -23.19 6.34
C LEU A 286 0.56 -22.37 5.45
N ALA A 287 0.93 -21.16 5.85
CA ALA A 287 1.78 -20.29 5.04
C ALA A 287 3.18 -20.88 4.80
N GLY A 288 3.81 -21.46 5.81
CA GLY A 288 5.12 -22.11 5.68
C GLY A 288 5.16 -23.27 4.67
N PRO A 289 4.32 -24.31 4.81
CA PRO A 289 4.30 -25.43 3.87
C PRO A 289 3.89 -24.99 2.46
N PHE A 290 2.98 -24.01 2.32
CA PHE A 290 2.66 -23.42 1.02
C PHE A 290 3.90 -22.74 0.40
N CYS A 291 4.62 -21.93 1.19
CA CYS A 291 5.83 -21.25 0.72
C CYS A 291 6.91 -22.22 0.22
N ARG A 292 7.05 -23.36 0.90
CA ARG A 292 7.97 -24.42 0.50
C ARG A 292 7.53 -25.08 -0.80
N LEU A 293 6.32 -25.65 -0.84
CA LEU A 293 5.82 -26.39 -2.02
C LEU A 293 5.73 -25.50 -3.27
N ALA A 294 5.25 -24.25 -3.14
CA ALA A 294 5.07 -23.34 -4.27
C ALA A 294 6.38 -22.62 -4.67
N ARG A 295 7.48 -22.84 -3.92
CA ARG A 295 8.76 -22.13 -4.07
C ARG A 295 8.58 -20.62 -4.11
N VAL A 296 7.87 -20.07 -3.14
CA VAL A 296 7.61 -18.62 -3.05
C VAL A 296 8.35 -17.97 -1.89
N LEU A 297 8.64 -16.69 -2.06
CA LEU A 297 9.14 -15.79 -1.02
C LEU A 297 7.92 -15.21 -0.27
N PRO A 298 7.78 -15.44 1.05
CA PRO A 298 6.78 -14.74 1.85
C PRO A 298 7.16 -13.26 1.99
N VAL A 299 6.22 -12.38 1.66
CA VAL A 299 6.35 -10.93 1.77
C VAL A 299 5.32 -10.42 2.77
N PHE A 300 5.77 -10.01 3.95
CA PHE A 300 4.90 -9.47 4.99
C PHE A 300 4.67 -7.97 4.74
N CYS A 301 3.43 -7.58 4.46
CA CYS A 301 3.05 -6.19 4.24
C CYS A 301 2.45 -5.60 5.52
N LEU A 302 3.12 -4.58 6.07
CA LEU A 302 2.86 -4.04 7.38
C LEU A 302 2.66 -2.51 7.31
N ASP A 303 1.63 -2.01 7.99
CA ASP A 303 1.33 -0.58 8.15
C ASP A 303 1.42 -0.22 9.64
N LEU A 304 2.66 -0.12 10.14
CA LEU A 304 2.97 0.15 11.55
C LEU A 304 3.18 1.65 11.78
N GLY A 305 2.61 2.16 12.87
CA GLY A 305 2.87 3.49 13.38
C GLY A 305 4.15 3.61 14.22
N PRO A 306 4.50 4.82 14.67
CA PRO A 306 5.58 5.02 15.64
C PRO A 306 5.37 4.19 16.91
N GLY A 307 6.43 3.54 17.41
CA GLY A 307 6.37 2.73 18.64
C GLY A 307 5.72 1.36 18.49
N GLU A 308 5.02 1.08 17.38
CA GLU A 308 4.49 -0.25 17.09
C GLU A 308 5.62 -1.18 16.61
N THR A 309 5.67 -2.39 17.15
CA THR A 309 6.64 -3.43 16.75
C THR A 309 5.88 -4.69 16.36
N PHE A 310 6.21 -5.25 15.21
CA PHE A 310 5.65 -6.52 14.75
C PHE A 310 6.66 -7.65 14.94
N GLU A 311 6.26 -8.68 15.67
CA GLU A 311 7.04 -9.90 15.81
C GLU A 311 6.86 -10.76 14.56
N LEU A 312 7.96 -11.03 13.85
CA LEU A 312 7.90 -11.86 12.64
C LEU A 312 7.54 -13.30 13.02
N PRO A 313 6.45 -13.87 12.48
CA PRO A 313 6.00 -15.20 12.84
C PRO A 313 6.98 -16.26 12.32
N SER A 314 7.19 -17.31 13.10
CA SER A 314 7.84 -18.52 12.60
C SER A 314 6.90 -19.22 11.62
N LEU A 315 7.41 -19.60 10.45
CA LEU A 315 6.66 -20.32 9.42
C LEU A 315 7.05 -21.81 9.49
N PRO A 316 6.20 -22.69 10.04
CA PRO A 316 6.52 -24.11 10.14
C PRO A 316 6.82 -24.72 8.77
N GLY A 317 7.86 -25.57 8.70
CA GLY A 317 8.25 -26.22 7.45
C GLY A 317 8.97 -25.33 6.44
N TYR A 318 9.14 -24.03 6.72
CA TYR A 318 9.83 -23.06 5.85
C TYR A 318 11.03 -22.42 6.55
N ASP A 319 12.22 -22.66 6.01
CA ASP A 319 13.51 -22.13 6.45
C ASP A 319 14.16 -21.20 5.41
N GLY A 320 13.42 -20.89 4.35
CA GLY A 320 13.86 -20.04 3.26
C GLY A 320 13.86 -18.55 3.62
N PRO A 321 14.29 -17.70 2.67
CA PRO A 321 14.30 -16.26 2.89
C PRO A 321 12.90 -15.66 2.97
N CYS A 322 12.75 -14.50 3.58
CA CYS A 322 11.52 -13.72 3.58
C CYS A 322 11.80 -12.25 3.28
N ALA A 323 10.76 -11.50 2.93
CA ALA A 323 10.83 -10.06 2.83
C ALA A 323 9.73 -9.41 3.67
N VAL A 324 9.98 -8.18 4.10
CA VAL A 324 9.07 -7.40 4.94
C VAL A 324 9.00 -5.99 4.37
N VAL A 325 7.79 -5.54 4.07
CA VAL A 325 7.50 -4.20 3.56
C VAL A 325 6.89 -3.36 4.67
N LEU A 326 7.61 -2.32 5.08
CA LEU A 326 7.25 -1.43 6.20
C LEU A 326 7.31 0.04 5.80
N GLY A 327 6.47 0.85 6.45
CA GLY A 327 6.58 2.31 6.39
C GLY A 327 7.96 2.82 6.83
N ARG A 328 8.14 4.15 6.83
CA ARG A 328 9.35 4.78 7.40
C ARG A 328 9.46 4.47 8.90
N GLU A 329 8.32 4.38 9.57
CA GLU A 329 8.17 4.12 11.00
C GLU A 329 7.81 2.65 11.28
N GLY A 330 7.84 2.26 12.55
CA GLY A 330 7.55 0.90 13.00
C GLY A 330 8.78 -0.01 13.12
N GLY A 331 8.73 -0.93 14.09
CA GLY A 331 9.79 -1.89 14.40
C GLY A 331 9.45 -3.32 13.96
N ILE A 332 10.47 -4.16 13.81
CA ILE A 332 10.32 -5.61 13.72
C ILE A 332 11.14 -6.29 14.81
N SER A 333 10.63 -7.40 15.33
CA SER A 333 11.31 -8.24 16.33
C SER A 333 11.22 -9.73 15.97
N GLY A 334 11.91 -10.57 16.73
CA GLY A 334 11.97 -12.02 16.55
C GLY A 334 13.23 -12.49 15.80
N GLN A 335 13.44 -13.80 15.74
CA GLN A 335 14.66 -14.39 15.15
C GLN A 335 14.86 -13.99 13.68
N GLY A 336 13.77 -13.79 12.93
CA GLY A 336 13.83 -13.30 11.55
C GLY A 336 14.40 -11.88 11.43
N ALA A 337 14.32 -11.05 12.47
CA ALA A 337 14.83 -9.68 12.44
C ALA A 337 16.34 -9.60 12.65
N GLU A 338 16.95 -10.55 13.38
CA GLU A 338 18.39 -10.55 13.72
C GLU A 338 19.31 -10.69 12.49
N GLN A 339 18.83 -11.37 11.45
CA GLN A 339 19.55 -11.56 10.17
C GLN A 339 18.88 -10.78 9.03
N SER A 340 18.44 -9.55 9.32
CA SER A 340 17.79 -8.69 8.36
C SER A 340 18.75 -7.70 7.69
N LEU A 341 18.56 -7.51 6.38
CA LEU A 341 19.21 -6.46 5.61
C LEU A 341 18.18 -5.39 5.27
N THR A 342 18.43 -4.14 5.69
CA THR A 342 17.47 -3.04 5.54
C THR A 342 17.82 -2.14 4.37
N PHE A 343 16.85 -1.93 3.49
CA PHE A 343 16.92 -0.97 2.39
C PHE A 343 15.88 0.12 2.59
N TYR A 344 16.34 1.36 2.49
CA TYR A 344 15.50 2.54 2.48
C TYR A 344 15.24 2.94 1.03
N LEU A 345 14.01 2.74 0.57
CA LEU A 345 13.52 3.21 -0.71
C LEU A 345 13.00 4.63 -0.52
N GLU A 346 13.84 5.59 -0.88
CA GLU A 346 13.47 7.00 -0.97
C GLU A 346 12.58 7.25 -2.21
N PRO A 347 11.78 8.34 -2.22
CA PRO A 347 10.95 8.71 -3.37
C PRO A 347 11.78 8.84 -4.64
N GLU A 348 11.24 8.31 -5.73
CA GLU A 348 11.90 8.28 -7.03
C GLU A 348 12.23 9.71 -7.48
N PRO A 349 13.51 10.01 -7.82
CA PRO A 349 13.89 11.30 -8.36
C PRO A 349 13.21 11.54 -9.71
N GLU A 350 13.14 12.80 -10.15
CA GLU A 350 12.43 13.17 -11.39
C GLU A 350 12.84 12.35 -12.63
N PRO A 351 14.14 12.06 -12.89
CA PRO A 351 14.54 11.24 -14.04
C PRO A 351 13.96 9.82 -14.00
N ASP A 352 13.91 9.23 -12.82
CA ASP A 352 13.36 7.89 -12.60
C ASP A 352 11.83 7.91 -12.77
N ARG A 353 11.14 8.92 -12.23
CA ARG A 353 9.70 9.08 -12.45
C ARG A 353 9.37 9.31 -13.93
N LEU A 354 10.17 10.08 -14.65
CA LEU A 354 10.02 10.29 -16.08
C LEU A 354 10.13 8.96 -16.84
N ALA A 355 11.10 8.12 -16.49
CA ALA A 355 11.24 6.78 -17.07
C ALA A 355 10.03 5.88 -16.74
N ILE A 356 9.52 5.93 -15.51
CA ILE A 356 8.30 5.18 -15.13
C ILE A 356 7.09 5.68 -15.93
N TRP A 357 6.86 7.00 -16.01
CA TRP A 357 5.77 7.57 -16.80
C TRP A 357 5.88 7.20 -18.28
N ALA A 358 7.07 7.32 -18.88
CA ALA A 358 7.31 6.96 -20.27
C ALA A 358 6.94 5.50 -20.56
N ARG A 359 7.35 4.59 -19.67
CA ARG A 359 7.07 3.16 -19.79
C ARG A 359 5.58 2.86 -19.67
N GLU A 360 4.91 3.45 -18.68
CA GLU A 360 3.52 3.11 -18.36
C GLU A 360 2.51 3.78 -19.32
N LEU A 361 2.88 4.91 -19.93
CA LEU A 361 2.10 5.54 -20.99
C LEU A 361 2.21 4.82 -22.34
N ASN A 362 3.23 3.96 -22.53
CA ASN A 362 3.37 2.98 -23.61
C ASN A 362 2.85 3.46 -24.99
N GLY A 363 3.44 4.52 -25.53
CA GLY A 363 3.08 5.10 -26.84
C GLY A 363 1.99 6.18 -26.81
N ALA A 364 1.31 6.39 -25.67
CA ALA A 364 0.42 7.53 -25.43
C ALA A 364 1.13 8.73 -24.79
N ALA A 365 2.46 8.68 -24.66
CA ALA A 365 3.25 9.79 -24.14
C ALA A 365 3.27 10.97 -25.13
N GLY A 366 2.81 12.13 -24.68
CA GLY A 366 2.88 13.39 -25.42
C GLY A 366 4.16 14.20 -25.13
N PRO A 367 4.32 15.37 -25.76
CA PRO A 367 5.42 16.29 -25.49
C PRO A 367 5.41 16.84 -24.06
N ASP A 368 4.25 16.80 -23.38
CA ASP A 368 4.07 17.26 -22.00
C ASP A 368 4.64 16.32 -20.94
N LEU A 369 5.20 15.17 -21.34
CA LEU A 369 5.70 14.14 -20.40
C LEU A 369 6.70 14.68 -19.35
N PRO A 370 7.71 15.51 -19.70
CA PRO A 370 8.61 16.08 -18.70
C PRO A 370 7.87 16.97 -17.70
N PHE A 371 6.92 17.77 -18.18
CA PHE A 371 6.08 18.62 -17.33
C PHE A 371 5.21 17.79 -16.37
N ILE A 372 4.65 16.67 -16.85
CA ILE A 372 3.88 15.72 -16.02
C ILE A 372 4.78 15.13 -14.93
N ALA A 373 5.99 14.66 -15.27
CA ALA A 373 6.90 14.03 -14.31
C ALA A 373 7.43 15.01 -13.23
N ALA A 374 7.64 16.28 -13.60
CA ALA A 374 8.04 17.35 -12.69
C ALA A 374 6.88 17.82 -11.79
N THR A 375 5.67 17.95 -12.35
CA THR A 375 4.49 18.45 -11.62
C THR A 375 3.94 17.41 -10.66
N PHE A 376 3.80 16.16 -11.12
CA PHE A 376 3.22 15.07 -10.35
C PHE A 376 4.32 14.19 -9.76
N ALA A 377 4.87 14.63 -8.63
CA ALA A 377 5.84 13.89 -7.80
C ALA A 377 5.18 12.73 -7.04
N LEU A 378 4.55 11.81 -7.79
CA LEU A 378 3.86 10.64 -7.28
C LEU A 378 4.83 9.47 -7.15
N PRO A 379 4.71 8.62 -6.11
CA PRO A 379 5.41 7.35 -6.03
C PRO A 379 5.06 6.42 -7.20
N GLY A 380 5.98 5.51 -7.56
CA GLY A 380 5.85 4.67 -8.75
C GLY A 380 4.56 3.85 -8.84
N ARG A 381 4.00 3.35 -7.72
CA ARG A 381 2.70 2.65 -7.71
C ARG A 381 1.57 3.55 -8.18
N TYR A 382 1.54 4.79 -7.70
CA TYR A 382 0.51 5.75 -8.05
C TYR A 382 0.69 6.27 -9.47
N ILE A 383 1.93 6.41 -9.97
CA ILE A 383 2.19 6.70 -11.39
C ILE A 383 1.52 5.67 -12.29
N ARG A 384 1.65 4.37 -11.99
CA ARG A 384 1.03 3.31 -12.80
C ARG A 384 -0.49 3.36 -12.82
N GLN A 385 -1.08 3.52 -11.63
CA GLN A 385 -2.53 3.63 -11.51
C GLN A 385 -3.03 4.86 -12.27
N CYS A 386 -2.34 6.00 -12.11
CA CYS A 386 -2.66 7.24 -12.78
C CYS A 386 -2.50 7.11 -14.30
N ALA A 387 -1.41 6.55 -14.79
CA ALA A 387 -1.14 6.36 -16.22
C ALA A 387 -2.25 5.57 -16.90
N ARG A 388 -2.66 4.44 -16.32
CA ARG A 388 -3.76 3.61 -16.84
C ARG A 388 -5.07 4.40 -16.95
N LEU A 389 -5.44 5.15 -15.91
CA LEU A 389 -6.64 5.98 -15.92
C LEU A 389 -6.53 7.19 -16.85
N ALA A 390 -5.36 7.81 -16.95
CA ALA A 390 -5.11 8.95 -17.82
C ALA A 390 -5.18 8.55 -19.30
N ILE A 391 -4.71 7.37 -19.67
CA ILE A 391 -4.90 6.79 -21.00
C ILE A 391 -6.39 6.62 -21.30
N ASN A 392 -7.17 6.13 -20.33
CA ASN A 392 -8.62 5.98 -20.50
C ASN A 392 -9.31 7.34 -20.73
N TYR A 393 -8.94 8.38 -19.97
CA TYR A 393 -9.49 9.74 -20.18
C TYR A 393 -9.11 10.33 -21.53
N ALA A 394 -7.85 10.22 -21.94
CA ALA A 394 -7.40 10.66 -23.26
C ALA A 394 -8.18 9.93 -24.38
N THR A 395 -8.37 8.61 -24.22
CA THR A 395 -9.13 7.79 -25.18
C THR A 395 -10.61 8.19 -25.23
N LEU A 396 -11.25 8.47 -24.09
CA LEU A 396 -12.63 8.96 -24.02
C LEU A 396 -12.80 10.28 -24.78
N GLU A 397 -11.80 11.17 -24.73
CA GLU A 397 -11.76 12.41 -25.50
C GLU A 397 -11.23 12.25 -26.94
N ARG A 398 -11.03 10.99 -27.40
CA ARG A 398 -10.50 10.65 -28.74
C ARG A 398 -9.10 11.22 -29.02
N ARG A 399 -8.31 11.44 -27.98
CA ARG A 399 -6.90 11.87 -28.08
C ARG A 399 -5.98 10.65 -27.98
N LYS A 400 -4.88 10.66 -28.74
CA LYS A 400 -3.84 9.62 -28.69
C LYS A 400 -2.81 9.86 -27.60
N CYS A 401 -2.61 11.12 -27.22
CA CYS A 401 -1.61 11.53 -26.24
C CYS A 401 -2.28 11.96 -24.94
N VAL A 402 -1.68 11.57 -23.83
CA VAL A 402 -2.06 11.97 -22.48
C VAL A 402 -1.52 13.37 -22.18
N THR A 403 -2.36 14.20 -21.57
CA THR A 403 -2.04 15.56 -21.14
C THR A 403 -1.95 15.64 -19.61
N ALA A 404 -1.41 16.75 -19.08
CA ALA A 404 -1.40 17.00 -17.64
C ALA A 404 -2.82 17.07 -17.02
N ALA A 405 -3.84 17.44 -17.80
CA ALA A 405 -5.23 17.46 -17.34
C ALA A 405 -5.78 16.05 -17.09
N ASP A 406 -5.47 15.10 -17.98
CA ASP A 406 -5.84 13.68 -17.82
C ASP A 406 -5.20 13.07 -16.58
N VAL A 407 -3.91 13.35 -16.37
CA VAL A 407 -3.17 12.89 -15.19
C VAL A 407 -3.76 13.48 -13.92
N ARG A 408 -4.12 14.77 -13.92
CA ARG A 408 -4.80 15.41 -12.79
C ARG A 408 -6.14 14.74 -12.50
N GLN A 409 -6.92 14.44 -13.53
CA GLN A 409 -8.21 13.76 -13.38
C GLN A 409 -8.04 12.31 -12.89
N ALA A 410 -7.01 11.61 -13.35
CA ALA A 410 -6.64 10.27 -12.91
C ALA A 410 -6.21 10.24 -11.44
N ALA A 411 -5.31 11.15 -11.04
CA ALA A 411 -4.92 11.33 -9.66
C ALA A 411 -6.16 11.60 -8.78
N ARG A 412 -7.04 12.53 -9.17
CA ARG A 412 -8.31 12.79 -8.48
C ARG A 412 -9.20 11.56 -8.30
N ALA A 413 -9.27 10.71 -9.32
CA ALA A 413 -10.09 9.50 -9.27
C ALA A 413 -9.54 8.46 -8.27
N ILE A 414 -8.22 8.30 -8.22
CA ILE A 414 -7.54 7.41 -7.26
C ILE A 414 -7.70 7.93 -5.83
N ASN A 415 -7.64 9.24 -5.65
CA ASN A 415 -7.55 9.90 -4.34
C ASN A 415 -8.88 9.89 -3.56
N ARG A 416 -10.02 9.77 -4.26
CA ARG A 416 -11.38 9.97 -3.71
C ARG A 416 -11.74 9.00 -2.57
N HIS A 417 -11.15 7.80 -2.54
CA HIS A 417 -11.53 6.80 -1.53
C HIS A 417 -10.76 6.90 -0.20
N VAL A 418 -9.60 7.58 -0.18
CA VAL A 418 -8.66 7.49 0.95
C VAL A 418 -8.54 8.81 1.74
N LEU A 419 -8.50 9.96 1.06
CA LEU A 419 -8.40 11.27 1.73
C LEU A 419 -9.78 11.85 2.08
N ASP A 420 -10.83 11.57 1.31
CA ASP A 420 -12.15 12.20 1.52
C ASP A 420 -12.81 11.83 2.86
N SER A 421 -12.38 10.75 3.52
CA SER A 421 -12.82 10.39 4.88
C SER A 421 -12.13 11.20 5.98
N LEU A 422 -10.98 11.81 5.69
CA LEU A 422 -10.12 12.48 6.67
C LEU A 422 -9.89 13.98 6.37
N ALA A 423 -10.09 14.42 5.13
CA ALA A 423 -9.87 15.78 4.66
C ALA A 423 -10.94 16.20 3.66
N THR A 424 -11.27 17.49 3.62
CA THR A 424 -12.23 18.05 2.65
C THR A 424 -11.48 18.66 1.48
N ARG A 425 -11.75 18.20 0.26
CA ARG A 425 -11.22 18.84 -0.95
C ARG A 425 -11.83 20.22 -1.14
N ILE A 426 -10.99 21.22 -1.45
CA ILE A 426 -11.46 22.56 -1.81
C ILE A 426 -11.52 22.64 -3.34
N ASP A 427 -12.73 22.62 -3.88
CA ASP A 427 -12.97 22.68 -5.32
C ASP A 427 -12.84 24.09 -5.92
N GLY A 428 -12.53 24.12 -7.22
CA GLY A 428 -12.53 25.32 -8.06
C GLY A 428 -11.16 25.94 -8.30
N SER A 429 -10.83 26.17 -9.58
CA SER A 429 -9.64 26.92 -9.99
C SER A 429 -9.74 28.38 -9.54
N ALA A 430 -8.68 28.90 -8.94
CA ALA A 430 -8.51 30.32 -8.65
C ALA A 430 -7.23 30.80 -9.35
N GLY A 431 -7.33 31.91 -10.08
CA GLY A 431 -6.18 32.53 -10.73
C GLY A 431 -5.67 33.72 -9.93
N TRP A 432 -4.43 34.17 -10.22
CA TRP A 432 -3.85 35.36 -9.59
C TRP A 432 -4.71 36.62 -9.73
N GLY A 433 -5.46 36.76 -10.84
CA GLY A 433 -6.36 37.90 -11.05
C GLY A 433 -7.56 37.96 -10.09
N GLN A 434 -7.88 36.87 -9.40
CA GLN A 434 -8.93 36.86 -8.36
C GLN A 434 -8.39 37.21 -6.97
N LEU A 435 -7.07 37.22 -6.79
CA LEU A 435 -6.41 37.48 -5.51
C LEU A 435 -5.88 38.91 -5.49
N ILE A 436 -6.65 39.79 -4.86
CA ILE A 436 -6.27 41.19 -4.68
C ILE A 436 -5.62 41.33 -3.31
N VAL A 437 -4.32 41.56 -3.32
CA VAL A 437 -3.46 41.74 -2.15
C VAL A 437 -2.36 42.74 -2.48
N ARG A 438 -1.76 43.32 -1.45
CA ARG A 438 -0.60 44.22 -1.58
C ARG A 438 0.51 43.56 -2.38
N GLU A 439 1.27 44.37 -3.10
CA GLU A 439 2.36 43.88 -3.93
C GLU A 439 3.39 43.09 -3.11
N THR A 440 3.67 43.52 -1.88
CA THR A 440 4.56 42.78 -0.97
C THR A 440 4.05 41.37 -0.64
N THR A 441 2.77 41.21 -0.34
CA THR A 441 2.13 39.90 -0.11
C THR A 441 2.11 39.08 -1.40
N ALA A 442 1.88 39.71 -2.55
CA ALA A 442 1.93 39.04 -3.85
C ALA A 442 3.34 38.52 -4.18
N GLU A 443 4.39 39.30 -3.91
CA GLU A 443 5.79 38.91 -4.07
C GLU A 443 6.17 37.75 -3.15
N GLU A 444 5.74 37.78 -1.88
CA GLU A 444 5.92 36.68 -0.93
C GLU A 444 5.27 35.39 -1.45
N LEU A 445 4.04 35.46 -1.96
CA LEU A 445 3.32 34.33 -2.55
C LEU A 445 4.00 33.80 -3.82
N ARG A 446 4.47 34.69 -4.71
CA ARG A 446 5.22 34.29 -5.91
C ARG A 446 6.56 33.64 -5.54
N SER A 447 7.21 34.12 -4.48
CA SER A 447 8.42 33.51 -3.93
C SER A 447 8.16 32.11 -3.38
N LEU A 448 7.08 31.95 -2.62
CA LEU A 448 6.62 30.65 -2.14
C LEU A 448 6.30 29.69 -3.30
N ALA A 449 5.61 30.18 -4.35
CA ALA A 449 5.34 29.37 -5.55
C ALA A 449 6.63 28.87 -6.22
N ARG A 450 7.67 29.71 -6.31
CA ARG A 450 9.01 29.31 -6.80
C ARG A 450 9.64 28.25 -5.88
N ARG A 451 9.62 28.44 -4.57
CA ARG A 451 10.15 27.48 -3.59
C ARG A 451 9.46 26.11 -3.69
N CYS A 452 8.14 26.09 -3.93
CA CYS A 452 7.37 24.88 -4.16
C CYS A 452 7.76 24.20 -5.48
N ARG A 453 7.88 24.95 -6.59
CA ARG A 453 8.28 24.39 -7.89
C ARG A 453 9.67 23.75 -7.87
N TYR A 454 10.65 24.42 -7.25
CA TYR A 454 12.03 23.94 -7.21
C TYR A 454 12.34 23.04 -6.01
N ARG A 455 11.34 22.57 -5.26
CA ARG A 455 11.54 21.87 -4.00
C ARG A 455 12.36 20.57 -4.09
N GLU A 456 12.33 19.89 -5.24
CA GLU A 456 13.11 18.65 -5.47
C GLU A 456 14.53 18.92 -5.98
N HIS A 457 14.70 19.99 -6.77
CA HIS A 457 15.98 20.38 -7.35
C HIS A 457 16.87 21.14 -6.36
N LEU A 458 16.27 21.89 -5.44
CA LEU A 458 17.00 22.77 -4.53
C LEU A 458 18.01 22.02 -3.63
N PRO A 459 17.69 20.87 -3.02
CA PRO A 459 18.68 20.11 -2.24
C PRO A 459 19.85 19.61 -3.09
N GLN A 460 19.60 19.20 -4.34
CA GLN A 460 20.64 18.72 -5.26
C GLN A 460 21.55 19.86 -5.70
N ALA A 461 20.99 21.03 -6.01
CA ALA A 461 21.73 22.20 -6.45
C ALA A 461 22.64 22.78 -5.34
N LEU A 462 22.24 22.63 -4.07
CA LEU A 462 23.01 23.11 -2.92
C LEU A 462 24.09 22.11 -2.44
N GLY A 463 23.98 20.85 -2.84
CA GLY A 463 24.92 19.78 -2.49
C GLY A 463 24.75 19.21 -1.08
N SER A 464 25.39 18.06 -0.83
CA SER A 464 25.34 17.34 0.45
C SER A 464 25.99 18.09 1.62
N ASP A 465 26.88 19.03 1.32
CA ASP A 465 27.67 19.78 2.31
C ASP A 465 26.89 20.96 2.89
N PHE A 466 25.66 21.22 2.41
CA PHE A 466 24.82 22.30 2.91
C PHE A 466 24.40 22.02 4.37
N PRO A 467 24.81 22.87 5.34
CA PRO A 467 24.54 22.61 6.75
C PRO A 467 23.04 22.58 7.04
N GLY A 468 22.59 21.55 7.77
CA GLY A 468 21.23 21.45 8.28
C GLY A 468 20.24 20.65 7.42
N GLY A 469 20.64 20.16 6.23
CA GLY A 469 19.85 19.25 5.40
C GLY A 469 18.49 19.82 4.96
N LEU A 470 18.35 20.20 3.70
CA LEU A 470 17.05 20.68 3.20
C LEU A 470 16.10 19.53 2.94
N ASN A 471 15.01 19.46 3.73
CA ASN A 471 13.87 18.64 3.39
C ASN A 471 13.22 19.17 2.09
N ARG A 472 12.76 18.26 1.23
CA ARG A 472 11.98 18.55 0.02
C ARG A 472 10.62 19.19 0.36
N GLY A 473 10.14 19.01 1.59
CA GLY A 473 8.92 19.64 2.07
C GLY A 473 8.94 21.16 2.01
N VAL A 474 7.76 21.75 1.84
CA VAL A 474 7.56 23.20 1.94
C VAL A 474 6.45 23.48 2.95
N ARG A 475 6.80 24.23 3.98
CA ARG A 475 5.91 24.63 5.07
C ARG A 475 5.73 26.12 5.02
N ALA A 476 4.49 26.56 4.76
CA ALA A 476 4.12 27.96 4.70
C ALA A 476 3.14 28.32 5.81
N LEU A 477 3.32 29.49 6.41
CA LEU A 477 2.39 30.07 7.38
C LEU A 477 1.75 31.31 6.79
N PHE A 478 0.43 31.30 6.66
CA PHE A 478 -0.38 32.43 6.24
C PHE A 478 -1.00 33.09 7.47
N GLU A 479 -0.48 34.25 7.87
CA GLU A 479 -0.94 34.99 9.04
C GLU A 479 -1.67 36.27 8.65
N GLY A 480 -2.82 36.52 9.29
CA GLY A 480 -3.54 37.78 9.10
C GLY A 480 -4.99 37.70 9.58
N PRO A 481 -5.73 38.83 9.62
CA PRO A 481 -7.12 38.86 10.06
C PRO A 481 -8.03 37.90 9.28
N SER A 482 -9.17 37.53 9.86
CA SER A 482 -10.18 36.75 9.13
C SER A 482 -10.69 37.53 7.90
N GLY A 483 -11.04 36.82 6.82
CA GLY A 483 -11.61 37.43 5.62
C GLY A 483 -10.61 38.11 4.67
N THR A 484 -9.30 38.05 4.90
CA THR A 484 -8.27 38.69 4.04
C THR A 484 -7.79 37.84 2.86
N GLY A 485 -8.43 36.69 2.59
CA GLY A 485 -8.13 35.89 1.40
C GLY A 485 -7.08 34.79 1.59
N LYS A 486 -6.68 34.43 2.82
CA LYS A 486 -5.72 33.35 3.10
C LYS A 486 -6.04 32.02 2.40
N THR A 487 -7.27 31.52 2.56
CA THR A 487 -7.73 30.28 1.90
C THR A 487 -7.82 30.43 0.38
N LEU A 488 -8.13 31.62 -0.13
CA LEU A 488 -8.12 31.91 -1.56
C LEU A 488 -6.70 31.88 -2.13
N ALA A 489 -5.73 32.46 -1.42
CA ALA A 489 -4.32 32.41 -1.79
C ALA A 489 -3.79 30.97 -1.83
N ALA A 490 -4.19 30.13 -0.88
CA ALA A 490 -3.86 28.69 -0.91
C ALA A 490 -4.42 27.99 -2.16
N ARG A 491 -5.65 28.33 -2.58
CA ARG A 491 -6.25 27.83 -3.83
C ARG A 491 -5.50 28.31 -5.08
N VAL A 492 -5.14 29.60 -5.12
CA VAL A 492 -4.35 30.17 -6.23
C VAL A 492 -2.99 29.47 -6.33
N LEU A 493 -2.31 29.28 -5.19
CA LEU A 493 -1.04 28.58 -5.14
C LEU A 493 -1.16 27.12 -5.61
N ALA A 494 -2.16 26.38 -5.15
CA ALA A 494 -2.38 25.00 -5.58
C ALA A 494 -2.65 24.92 -7.10
N HIS A 495 -3.48 25.84 -7.63
CA HIS A 495 -3.76 25.94 -9.05
C HIS A 495 -2.51 26.28 -9.89
N GLU A 496 -1.70 27.25 -9.45
CA GLU A 496 -0.43 27.63 -10.09
C GLU A 496 0.60 26.48 -10.13
N LEU A 497 0.53 25.59 -9.13
CA LEU A 497 1.34 24.37 -9.05
C LEU A 497 0.71 23.18 -9.80
N GLY A 498 -0.51 23.31 -10.30
CA GLY A 498 -1.24 22.23 -10.96
C GLY A 498 -1.71 21.10 -10.03
N LEU A 499 -1.69 21.32 -8.71
CA LEU A 499 -2.01 20.35 -7.66
C LEU A 499 -3.41 20.60 -7.06
N ASP A 500 -3.98 19.58 -6.42
CA ASP A 500 -5.23 19.72 -5.68
C ASP A 500 -4.99 20.25 -4.25
N LEU A 501 -5.98 20.97 -3.71
CA LEU A 501 -5.97 21.49 -2.35
C LEU A 501 -6.93 20.69 -1.45
N TYR A 502 -6.38 20.15 -0.36
CA TYR A 502 -7.15 19.45 0.67
C TYR A 502 -7.07 20.22 1.99
N ARG A 503 -8.22 20.47 2.61
CA ARG A 503 -8.31 21.09 3.92
C ARG A 503 -8.52 20.02 4.99
N VAL A 504 -7.65 20.03 6.00
CA VAL A 504 -7.81 19.21 7.21
C VAL A 504 -8.32 20.13 8.31
N ASP A 505 -9.44 19.73 8.91
CA ASP A 505 -9.92 20.34 10.14
C ASP A 505 -9.24 19.62 11.32
N LEU A 506 -8.25 20.29 11.90
CA LEU A 506 -7.46 19.74 12.99
C LEU A 506 -8.29 19.54 14.26
N ALA A 507 -9.30 20.38 14.51
CA ALA A 507 -10.21 20.21 15.64
C ALA A 507 -11.07 18.94 15.47
N ALA A 508 -11.46 18.60 14.24
CA ALA A 508 -12.18 17.36 13.96
C ALA A 508 -11.30 16.09 14.08
N VAL A 509 -10.01 16.19 13.77
CA VAL A 509 -9.04 15.08 13.89
C VAL A 509 -8.66 14.81 15.35
N VAL A 510 -8.51 15.86 16.17
CA VAL A 510 -8.12 15.76 17.59
C VAL A 510 -9.28 15.29 18.48
N ASN A 511 -10.52 15.68 18.19
CA ASN A 511 -11.65 15.42 19.11
C ASN A 511 -12.25 14.00 19.04
N LYS A 512 -12.01 13.22 17.97
CA LYS A 512 -12.78 11.98 17.77
C LYS A 512 -12.30 10.78 18.58
N TYR A 513 -11.02 10.66 18.95
CA TYR A 513 -10.50 9.50 19.68
C TYR A 513 -9.23 9.84 20.48
N VAL A 514 -9.37 10.10 21.78
CA VAL A 514 -8.23 10.19 22.70
C VAL A 514 -7.47 8.86 22.67
N GLY A 515 -6.26 8.85 22.08
CA GLY A 515 -5.40 7.67 21.95
C GLY A 515 -5.09 7.21 20.52
N GLU A 516 -5.85 7.64 19.50
CA GLU A 516 -5.59 7.32 18.07
C GLU A 516 -5.21 8.53 17.21
N THR A 517 -5.13 9.72 17.80
CA THR A 517 -4.90 11.00 17.11
C THR A 517 -3.59 11.02 16.31
N GLU A 518 -2.48 10.58 16.90
CA GLU A 518 -1.17 10.56 16.24
C GLU A 518 -1.16 9.64 15.01
N LYS A 519 -1.81 8.46 15.12
CA LYS A 519 -1.94 7.50 14.02
C LYS A 519 -2.76 8.06 12.88
N ASN A 520 -3.88 8.72 13.19
CA ASN A 520 -4.71 9.36 12.18
C ASN A 520 -4.00 10.54 11.52
N LEU A 521 -3.27 11.35 12.28
CA LEU A 521 -2.49 12.46 11.75
C LEU A 521 -1.32 11.97 10.86
N SER A 522 -0.58 10.95 11.31
CA SER A 522 0.45 10.29 10.50
C SER A 522 -0.12 9.74 9.20
N ARG A 523 -1.29 9.11 9.27
CA ARG A 523 -2.02 8.61 8.10
C ARG A 523 -2.42 9.74 7.16
N VAL A 524 -3.01 10.83 7.66
CA VAL A 524 -3.40 11.98 6.81
C VAL A 524 -2.19 12.59 6.12
N LEU A 525 -1.13 12.87 6.87
CA LEU A 525 0.10 13.45 6.32
C LEU A 525 0.76 12.50 5.33
N GLY A 526 0.93 11.22 5.67
CA GLY A 526 1.49 10.21 4.77
C GLY A 526 0.68 10.05 3.49
N ARG A 527 -0.66 10.06 3.56
CA ARG A 527 -1.51 10.02 2.37
C ARG A 527 -1.43 11.30 1.55
N ALA A 528 -1.26 12.46 2.18
CA ALA A 528 -1.06 13.71 1.45
C ALA A 528 0.29 13.74 0.70
N GLU A 529 1.35 13.15 1.28
CA GLU A 529 2.65 12.94 0.62
C GLU A 529 2.53 12.01 -0.58
N ASP A 530 1.94 10.82 -0.37
CA ASP A 530 1.69 9.80 -1.40
C ASP A 530 1.00 10.37 -2.64
N LEU A 531 0.02 11.24 -2.41
CA LEU A 531 -0.87 11.77 -3.45
C LEU A 531 -0.38 13.09 -4.03
N ASN A 532 0.75 13.60 -3.54
CA ASN A 532 1.35 14.85 -3.95
C ASN A 532 0.34 16.02 -4.01
N VAL A 533 -0.36 16.26 -2.91
CA VAL A 533 -1.36 17.33 -2.81
C VAL A 533 -0.87 18.51 -1.96
N VAL A 534 -1.52 19.67 -2.10
CA VAL A 534 -1.32 20.79 -1.18
C VAL A 534 -2.24 20.61 0.01
N LEU A 535 -1.67 20.49 1.20
CA LEU A 535 -2.41 20.33 2.44
C LEU A 535 -2.63 21.70 3.11
N LEU A 536 -3.88 22.07 3.36
CA LEU A 536 -4.26 23.26 4.12
C LEU A 536 -4.68 22.83 5.52
N LEU A 537 -3.91 23.28 6.51
CA LEU A 537 -4.26 23.19 7.93
C LEU A 537 -4.90 24.52 8.33
N ASP A 538 -6.23 24.53 8.47
CA ASP A 538 -6.96 25.73 8.84
C ASP A 538 -7.04 25.90 10.36
N GLU A 539 -7.15 27.14 10.84
CA GLU A 539 -7.25 27.48 12.26
C GLU A 539 -6.10 26.92 13.13
N GLY A 540 -4.86 27.04 12.62
CA GLY A 540 -3.66 26.55 13.29
C GLY A 540 -3.39 27.19 14.65
N ASP A 541 -4.04 28.32 14.99
CA ASP A 541 -3.98 28.93 16.32
C ASP A 541 -4.47 28.01 17.44
N SER A 542 -5.42 27.10 17.15
CA SER A 542 -5.86 26.08 18.11
C SER A 542 -4.74 25.13 18.54
N LEU A 543 -3.83 24.80 17.62
CA LEU A 543 -2.68 23.92 17.88
C LEU A 543 -1.43 24.67 18.33
N MET A 544 -1.36 25.97 18.03
CA MET A 544 -0.12 26.75 18.10
C MET A 544 -0.17 27.86 19.14
N SER A 545 -1.24 27.92 19.95
CA SER A 545 -1.31 28.80 21.11
C SER A 545 -0.17 28.48 22.09
N ARG A 546 0.36 29.51 22.77
CA ARG A 546 1.44 29.36 23.75
C ARG A 546 1.06 28.26 24.73
N ARG A 547 1.98 27.31 24.95
CA ARG A 547 1.83 26.19 25.90
C ARG A 547 1.09 26.68 27.14
N THR A 548 -0.11 26.16 27.38
CA THR A 548 -0.84 26.42 28.63
C THR A 548 0.00 25.87 29.78
N GLU A 549 0.09 26.60 30.89
CA GLU A 549 0.60 26.02 32.14
C GLU A 549 -0.19 24.75 32.42
N VAL A 550 0.50 23.62 32.58
CA VAL A 550 -0.12 22.30 32.76
C VAL A 550 -0.91 22.31 34.07
N LYS A 551 -2.22 22.49 33.98
CA LYS A 551 -3.14 22.47 35.14
C LYS A 551 -3.96 21.17 35.19
N SER A 552 -4.08 20.45 34.08
CA SER A 552 -4.81 19.17 33.99
C SER A 552 -4.05 18.11 33.19
N ALA A 553 -4.47 16.84 33.30
CA ALA A 553 -3.96 15.74 32.48
C ALA A 553 -4.27 15.94 30.99
N ASN A 554 -5.42 16.55 30.65
CA ASN A 554 -5.83 16.83 29.28
C ASN A 554 -4.88 17.84 28.59
N ASP A 555 -4.39 18.84 29.33
CA ASP A 555 -3.39 19.80 28.82
C ASP A 555 -2.07 19.12 28.47
N ARG A 556 -1.71 18.05 29.19
CA ARG A 556 -0.49 17.27 28.93
C ARG A 556 -0.62 16.47 27.63
N TYR A 557 -1.79 15.85 27.38
CA TYR A 557 -2.05 15.10 26.16
C TYR A 557 -2.08 16.01 24.92
N ALA A 558 -2.76 17.15 24.99
CA ALA A 558 -2.78 18.12 23.88
C ALA A 558 -1.37 18.63 23.52
N ASN A 559 -0.51 18.88 24.52
CA ASN A 559 0.87 19.29 24.28
C ASN A 559 1.74 18.19 23.62
N LEU A 560 1.49 16.91 23.91
CA LEU A 560 2.19 15.77 23.27
C LEU A 560 1.79 15.66 21.79
N GLU A 561 0.50 15.73 21.49
CA GLU A 561 -0.02 15.69 20.11
C GLU A 561 0.51 16.86 19.26
N THR A 562 0.57 18.07 19.82
CA THR A 562 1.20 19.22 19.16
C THR A 562 2.67 18.94 18.86
N ASN A 563 3.45 18.42 19.82
CA ASN A 563 4.87 18.12 19.58
C ASN A 563 5.06 17.05 18.48
N TYR A 564 4.21 16.02 18.45
CA TYR A 564 4.22 15.01 17.38
C TYR A 564 3.96 15.65 16.01
N LEU A 565 2.93 16.50 15.89
CA LEU A 565 2.65 17.22 14.66
C LEU A 565 3.86 18.05 14.20
N LEU A 566 4.55 18.75 15.11
CA LEU A 566 5.73 19.53 14.76
C LEU A 566 6.87 18.66 14.22
N GLN A 567 7.15 17.53 14.87
CA GLN A 567 8.15 16.57 14.41
C GLN A 567 7.77 15.98 13.04
N ARG A 568 6.48 15.67 12.84
CA ARG A 568 6.02 15.13 11.56
C ARG A 568 6.06 16.17 10.44
N LEU A 569 5.76 17.45 10.73
CA LEU A 569 5.94 18.55 9.79
C LEU A 569 7.42 18.77 9.43
N GLU A 570 8.37 18.52 10.33
CA GLU A 570 9.81 18.60 10.02
C GLU A 570 10.24 17.57 8.98
N THR A 571 9.66 16.38 9.02
CA THR A 571 9.96 15.27 8.08
C THR A 571 9.01 15.21 6.89
N TYR A 572 7.98 16.05 6.86
CA TYR A 572 6.97 16.07 5.79
C TYR A 572 7.60 16.48 4.47
N SER A 573 7.43 15.69 3.42
CA SER A 573 8.05 15.90 2.10
C SER A 573 7.14 16.63 1.10
N GLY A 574 5.86 16.81 1.44
CA GLY A 574 4.86 17.51 0.61
C GLY A 574 4.80 19.04 0.83
N ILE A 575 3.73 19.67 0.35
CA ILE A 575 3.45 21.09 0.60
C ILE A 575 2.35 21.20 1.66
N VAL A 576 2.63 21.95 2.72
CA VAL A 576 1.68 22.24 3.78
C VAL A 576 1.57 23.74 3.99
N ILE A 577 0.35 24.24 4.00
CA ILE A 577 -0.01 25.63 4.23
C ILE A 577 -0.82 25.66 5.51
N ILE A 578 -0.41 26.52 6.44
CA ILE A 578 -1.06 26.67 7.73
C ILE A 578 -1.64 28.06 7.79
N THR A 579 -2.94 28.19 8.04
CA THR A 579 -3.61 29.48 8.17
C THR A 579 -3.88 29.80 9.64
N THR A 580 -3.61 31.04 10.03
CA THR A 580 -3.87 31.52 11.38
C THR A 580 -4.46 32.94 11.36
N ASN A 581 -5.37 33.21 12.29
CA ASN A 581 -5.86 34.55 12.56
C ASN A 581 -5.03 35.28 13.63
N ALA A 582 -4.32 34.52 14.48
CA ALA A 582 -3.59 35.01 15.64
C ALA A 582 -2.08 34.76 15.53
N GLY A 583 -1.44 35.30 14.48
CA GLY A 583 -0.01 35.08 14.23
C GLY A 583 0.91 35.44 15.42
N HIS A 584 0.53 36.41 16.25
CA HIS A 584 1.24 36.83 17.46
C HIS A 584 1.20 35.82 18.61
N ALA A 585 0.23 34.88 18.59
CA ALA A 585 0.08 33.83 19.58
C ALA A 585 0.98 32.61 19.29
N ILE A 586 1.54 32.53 18.08
CA ILE A 586 2.39 31.42 17.63
C ILE A 586 3.73 31.44 18.34
N ASP A 587 4.12 30.32 18.93
CA ASP A 587 5.42 30.15 19.58
C ASP A 587 6.62 30.28 18.62
N SER A 588 7.72 30.80 19.15
CA SER A 588 8.98 30.99 18.44
C SER A 588 9.60 29.69 17.92
N ALA A 589 9.44 28.55 18.62
CA ALA A 589 9.97 27.27 18.16
C ALA A 589 9.25 26.79 16.89
N PHE A 590 7.96 27.10 16.75
CA PHE A 590 7.21 26.82 15.54
C PHE A 590 7.71 27.66 14.36
N ARG A 591 7.84 28.98 14.56
CA ARG A 591 8.27 29.91 13.51
C ARG A 591 9.61 29.52 12.90
N ARG A 592 10.54 28.95 13.69
CA ARG A 592 11.84 28.45 13.22
C ARG A 592 11.75 27.26 12.25
N ARG A 593 10.63 26.53 12.25
CA ARG A 593 10.40 25.32 11.44
C ARG A 593 9.62 25.60 10.15
N ILE A 594 9.18 26.84 9.96
CA ILE A 594 8.43 27.29 8.79
C ILE A 594 9.39 27.88 7.77
N ASP A 595 9.25 27.46 6.51
CA ASP A 595 10.13 27.90 5.41
C ASP A 595 9.74 29.28 4.89
N SER A 596 8.44 29.63 4.95
CA SER A 596 7.92 30.90 4.44
C SER A 596 6.75 31.40 5.29
N VAL A 597 6.79 32.67 5.68
CA VAL A 597 5.68 33.34 6.37
C VAL A 597 5.14 34.42 5.44
N VAL A 598 3.85 34.34 5.12
CA VAL A 598 3.15 35.30 4.27
C VAL A 598 2.16 36.09 5.11
N LYS A 599 2.29 37.42 5.08
CA LYS A 599 1.46 38.31 5.90
C LYS A 599 0.31 38.89 5.10
N PHE A 600 -0.91 38.63 5.56
CA PHE A 600 -2.14 39.19 5.01
C PHE A 600 -2.61 40.36 5.86
N HIS A 601 -2.81 41.50 5.20
CA HIS A 601 -3.26 42.73 5.83
C HIS A 601 -4.73 43.00 5.49
N ARG A 602 -5.36 43.91 6.23
CA ARG A 602 -6.66 44.45 5.79
C ARG A 602 -6.44 45.26 4.51
N PRO A 603 -7.31 45.10 3.49
CA PRO A 603 -7.15 45.81 2.23
C PRO A 603 -7.30 47.31 2.44
N ASP A 604 -6.48 48.11 1.76
CA ASP A 604 -6.61 49.56 1.67
C ASP A 604 -7.77 49.97 0.73
N ALA A 605 -7.95 51.26 0.50
CA ALA A 605 -9.06 51.75 -0.32
C ALA A 605 -8.96 51.28 -1.80
N SER A 606 -7.76 51.24 -2.38
CA SER A 606 -7.57 50.83 -3.77
C SER A 606 -7.75 49.33 -3.94
N GLU A 607 -7.23 48.52 -3.01
CA GLU A 607 -7.47 47.08 -2.93
C GLU A 607 -8.97 46.78 -2.77
N ARG A 608 -9.68 47.52 -1.90
CA ARG A 608 -11.14 47.36 -1.73
C ARG A 608 -11.91 47.70 -3.00
N TRP A 609 -11.51 48.74 -3.74
CA TRP A 609 -12.14 49.08 -5.01
C TRP A 609 -12.05 47.92 -6.01
N TRP A 610 -10.86 47.33 -6.18
CA TRP A 610 -10.67 46.15 -7.02
C TRP A 610 -11.47 44.95 -6.51
N LEU A 611 -11.57 44.76 -5.20
CA LEU A 611 -12.36 43.68 -4.60
C LEU A 611 -13.84 43.84 -4.91
N TRP A 612 -14.38 45.06 -4.85
CA TRP A 612 -15.75 45.35 -5.26
C TRP A 612 -15.97 45.05 -6.74
N GLN A 613 -15.09 45.54 -7.61
CA GLN A 613 -15.18 45.27 -9.05
C GLN A 613 -15.17 43.76 -9.37
N THR A 614 -14.37 43.00 -8.63
CA THR A 614 -14.26 41.55 -8.82
C THR A 614 -15.48 40.79 -8.34
N HIS A 615 -16.13 41.25 -7.27
CA HIS A 615 -17.28 40.56 -6.69
C HIS A 615 -18.62 41.00 -7.26
N LEU A 616 -18.73 42.22 -7.79
CA LEU A 616 -19.94 42.73 -8.39
C LEU A 616 -20.22 42.04 -9.76
N PRO A 617 -21.48 41.67 -10.04
CA PRO A 617 -21.85 41.05 -11.30
C PRO A 617 -21.91 42.07 -12.43
N ALA A 618 -21.47 41.71 -13.64
CA ALA A 618 -21.38 42.63 -14.78
C ALA A 618 -22.66 43.43 -15.12
N GLY A 619 -23.85 42.94 -14.75
CA GLY A 619 -25.14 43.63 -14.98
C GLY A 619 -25.66 44.47 -13.80
N HIS A 620 -24.81 44.89 -12.87
CA HIS A 620 -25.25 45.73 -11.74
C HIS A 620 -25.58 47.18 -12.19
N ALA A 621 -26.51 47.83 -11.49
CA ALA A 621 -26.92 49.23 -11.71
C ALA A 621 -26.33 50.16 -10.63
N ILE A 622 -25.04 50.00 -10.32
CA ILE A 622 -24.33 50.78 -9.30
C ILE A 622 -23.36 51.72 -10.04
N PRO A 623 -23.46 53.04 -9.85
CA PRO A 623 -22.50 53.99 -10.43
C PRO A 623 -21.08 53.74 -9.90
N LEU A 624 -20.06 53.98 -10.75
CA LEU A 624 -18.65 53.83 -10.39
C LEU A 624 -18.28 54.70 -9.18
N GLU A 625 -18.80 55.93 -9.14
CA GLU A 625 -18.57 56.90 -8.05
C GLU A 625 -19.09 56.37 -6.71
N ALA A 626 -20.18 55.60 -6.74
CA ALA A 626 -20.73 54.98 -5.53
C ALA A 626 -19.85 53.82 -5.04
N ILE A 627 -19.22 53.08 -5.96
CA ILE A 627 -18.26 52.00 -5.61
C ILE A 627 -17.00 52.62 -5.00
N GLU A 628 -16.50 53.72 -5.56
CA GLU A 628 -15.37 54.48 -5.03
C GLU A 628 -15.65 55.03 -3.63
N GLU A 629 -16.82 55.65 -3.42
CA GLU A 629 -17.22 56.14 -2.10
C GLU A 629 -17.26 55.00 -1.08
N ILE A 630 -17.88 53.86 -1.44
CA ILE A 630 -17.99 52.69 -0.57
C ILE A 630 -16.60 52.11 -0.25
N ALA A 631 -15.73 52.02 -1.25
CA ALA A 631 -14.36 51.51 -1.08
C ALA A 631 -13.56 52.38 -0.12
N VAL A 632 -13.66 53.71 -0.19
CA VAL A 632 -12.98 54.63 0.75
C VAL A 632 -13.60 54.58 2.14
N ARG A 633 -14.94 54.61 2.22
CA ARG A 633 -15.69 54.82 3.47
C ARG A 633 -15.74 53.59 4.38
N TYR A 634 -15.83 52.39 3.81
CA TYR A 634 -16.04 51.18 4.60
C TYR A 634 -14.81 50.27 4.57
N ALA A 635 -14.13 50.15 5.71
CA ALA A 635 -12.92 49.34 5.89
C ALA A 635 -13.22 47.84 6.02
N LEU A 636 -13.87 47.28 4.99
CA LEU A 636 -14.28 45.88 4.92
C LEU A 636 -13.15 45.00 4.37
N THR A 637 -13.08 43.76 4.85
CA THR A 637 -12.21 42.71 4.30
C THR A 637 -12.83 42.09 3.04
N GLY A 638 -12.04 41.37 2.23
CA GLY A 638 -12.55 40.71 1.02
C GLY A 638 -13.70 39.73 1.29
N GLY A 639 -13.63 38.97 2.39
CA GLY A 639 -14.72 38.09 2.82
C GLY A 639 -16.01 38.85 3.13
N GLN A 640 -15.90 40.00 3.79
CA GLN A 640 -17.04 40.86 4.10
C GLN A 640 -17.62 41.52 2.85
N ILE A 641 -16.76 41.96 1.92
CA ILE A 641 -17.19 42.49 0.61
C ILE A 641 -17.99 41.43 -0.14
N ARG A 642 -17.48 40.20 -0.24
CA ARG A 642 -18.20 39.08 -0.86
C ARG A 642 -19.56 38.83 -0.19
N ASN A 643 -19.59 38.78 1.15
CA ASN A 643 -20.83 38.60 1.90
C ASN A 643 -21.84 39.73 1.64
N ALA A 644 -21.36 40.97 1.62
CA ALA A 644 -22.18 42.14 1.34
C ALA A 644 -22.76 42.08 -0.08
N VAL A 645 -21.98 41.72 -1.10
CA VAL A 645 -22.51 41.53 -2.47
C VAL A 645 -23.56 40.42 -2.51
N MET A 646 -23.32 39.28 -1.86
CA MET A 646 -24.29 38.17 -1.83
C MET A 646 -25.61 38.60 -1.18
N GLN A 647 -25.55 39.29 -0.04
CA GLN A 647 -26.73 39.82 0.64
C GLN A 647 -27.45 40.87 -0.20
N ALA A 648 -26.71 41.79 -0.82
CA ALA A 648 -27.28 42.81 -1.69
C ALA A 648 -27.97 42.19 -2.91
N MET A 649 -27.41 41.12 -3.48
CA MET A 649 -28.02 40.36 -4.57
C MET A 649 -29.30 39.65 -4.13
N LEU A 650 -29.33 39.03 -2.94
CA LEU A 650 -30.55 38.42 -2.39
C LEU A 650 -31.67 39.47 -2.22
N LEU A 651 -31.33 40.68 -1.75
CA LEU A 651 -32.27 41.80 -1.68
C LEU A 651 -32.78 42.23 -3.07
N ALA A 652 -31.88 42.30 -4.06
CA ALA A 652 -32.23 42.66 -5.43
C ALA A 652 -33.19 41.62 -6.05
N LEU A 653 -32.88 40.34 -5.89
CA LEU A 653 -33.68 39.22 -6.40
C LEU A 653 -35.06 39.15 -5.74
N SER A 654 -35.15 39.34 -4.42
CA SER A 654 -36.45 39.33 -3.72
C SER A 654 -37.37 40.47 -4.14
N ARG A 655 -36.81 41.56 -4.69
CA ARG A 655 -37.54 42.72 -5.21
C ARG A 655 -37.74 42.68 -6.73
N GLY A 656 -37.21 41.67 -7.43
CA GLY A 656 -37.26 41.58 -8.90
C GLY A 656 -36.52 42.71 -9.62
N SER A 657 -35.50 43.30 -8.98
CA SER A 657 -34.76 44.47 -9.49
C SER A 657 -33.29 44.12 -9.74
N ALA A 658 -32.62 44.91 -10.59
CA ALA A 658 -31.16 44.85 -10.72
C ALA A 658 -30.47 45.25 -9.40
N LEU A 659 -29.25 44.75 -9.18
CA LEU A 659 -28.43 45.13 -8.03
C LEU A 659 -28.09 46.62 -8.10
N CYS A 660 -28.66 47.44 -7.21
CA CYS A 660 -28.42 48.88 -7.14
C CYS A 660 -27.69 49.30 -5.86
N ALA A 661 -27.25 50.55 -5.80
CA ALA A 661 -26.48 51.09 -4.68
C ALA A 661 -27.22 50.98 -3.33
N GLU A 662 -28.55 51.05 -3.34
CA GLU A 662 -29.38 50.97 -2.13
C GLU A 662 -29.33 49.57 -1.49
N ASN A 663 -29.47 48.53 -2.31
CA ASN A 663 -29.33 47.14 -1.85
C ASN A 663 -27.94 46.91 -1.24
N LEU A 664 -26.91 47.53 -1.83
CA LEU A 664 -25.54 47.39 -1.37
C LEU A 664 -25.30 48.08 -0.02
N ARG A 665 -25.80 49.31 0.17
CA ARG A 665 -25.72 50.01 1.47
C ARG A 665 -26.43 49.24 2.58
N GLN A 666 -27.62 48.70 2.30
CA GLN A 666 -28.36 47.87 3.26
C GLN A 666 -27.56 46.62 3.65
N ALA A 667 -26.91 45.97 2.69
CA ALA A 667 -26.06 44.81 2.97
C ALA A 667 -24.81 45.16 3.80
N ILE A 668 -24.15 46.28 3.49
CA ILE A 668 -23.00 46.78 4.26
C ILE A 668 -23.39 47.08 5.72
N GLN A 669 -24.57 47.68 5.95
CA GLN A 669 -25.10 47.92 7.30
C GLN A 669 -25.30 46.62 8.09
N VAL A 670 -25.76 45.56 7.43
CA VAL A 670 -25.94 44.25 8.06
C VAL A 670 -24.58 43.66 8.44
N GLU A 671 -23.58 43.77 7.58
CA GLU A 671 -22.24 43.22 7.85
C GLU A 671 -21.53 43.98 8.99
N HIS A 672 -21.67 45.31 9.07
CA HIS A 672 -21.16 46.09 10.20
C HIS A 672 -21.88 45.79 11.52
N ARG A 673 -23.20 45.54 11.48
CA ARG A 673 -23.96 45.12 12.67
C ARG A 673 -23.46 43.79 13.24
N LYS A 674 -23.03 42.85 12.39
CA LYS A 674 -22.44 41.57 12.85
C LYS A 674 -21.13 41.76 13.60
N GLU A 675 -20.36 42.80 13.31
CA GLU A 675 -19.12 43.13 14.03
C GLU A 675 -19.33 43.95 15.30
N GLY A 676 -20.56 44.36 15.62
CA GLY A 676 -20.83 45.25 16.75
C GLY A 676 -20.33 46.69 16.54
N VAL A 677 -20.04 47.09 15.29
CA VAL A 677 -19.61 48.45 14.94
C VAL A 677 -20.84 49.30 14.57
N THR A 678 -21.00 50.44 15.21
CA THR A 678 -22.12 51.37 14.94
C THR A 678 -21.97 51.97 13.55
N TYR A 679 -22.93 51.68 12.67
CA TYR A 679 -23.02 52.30 11.34
C TYR A 679 -23.29 53.81 11.49
N SER A 680 -22.40 54.65 10.95
CA SER A 680 -22.60 56.11 10.92
C SER A 680 -23.04 56.56 9.53
N GLU A 681 -24.28 57.06 9.44
CA GLU A 681 -24.82 57.70 8.23
C GLU A 681 -24.16 59.05 7.93
N ARG A 682 -23.54 59.70 8.92
CA ARG A 682 -22.91 61.01 8.72
C ARG A 682 -21.63 60.87 7.88
N LYS A 683 -21.57 61.66 6.80
CA LYS A 683 -20.32 62.03 6.12
C LYS A 683 -19.31 62.41 7.22
N PRO A 684 -18.08 61.88 7.24
CA PRO A 684 -17.07 62.45 8.13
C PRO A 684 -16.93 63.93 7.74
N ASP A 685 -17.23 64.82 8.68
CA ASP A 685 -17.04 66.26 8.56
C ASP A 685 -15.53 66.55 8.55
N ALA A 686 -14.88 66.26 7.43
CA ALA A 686 -13.53 66.69 7.11
C ALA A 686 -13.44 66.97 5.61
N PRO A 687 -13.85 68.18 5.16
CA PRO A 687 -13.58 68.61 3.80
C PRO A 687 -12.06 68.73 3.64
N GLY A 688 -11.46 67.86 2.82
CA GLY A 688 -10.06 67.97 2.40
C GLY A 688 -9.18 66.71 2.51
N CYS A 689 -9.55 65.68 3.29
CA CYS A 689 -8.71 64.47 3.42
C CYS A 689 -9.10 63.37 2.41
N ASN A 690 -10.40 63.20 2.14
CA ASN A 690 -10.88 62.17 1.19
C ASN A 690 -10.76 62.59 -0.28
N ASP A 691 -10.95 63.87 -0.62
CA ASP A 691 -10.80 64.33 -2.01
C ASP A 691 -9.35 64.23 -2.49
N ARG A 692 -8.37 64.36 -1.59
CA ARG A 692 -6.95 64.15 -1.89
C ARG A 692 -6.59 62.67 -2.03
N ALA A 693 -7.22 61.79 -1.25
CA ALA A 693 -7.05 60.34 -1.38
C ALA A 693 -7.71 59.80 -2.65
N ILE A 694 -8.89 60.33 -3.02
CA ILE A 694 -9.59 60.02 -4.28
C ILE A 694 -8.85 60.64 -5.48
N ALA A 695 -8.33 61.86 -5.38
CA ALA A 695 -7.53 62.48 -6.44
C ALA A 695 -6.16 61.83 -6.63
N ASN A 696 -5.49 61.40 -5.55
CA ASN A 696 -4.27 60.59 -5.65
C ASN A 696 -4.59 59.19 -6.22
N PHE A 697 -5.71 58.59 -5.82
CA PHE A 697 -6.18 57.30 -6.36
C PHE A 697 -6.53 57.36 -7.87
N LEU A 698 -7.22 58.42 -8.31
CA LEU A 698 -7.49 58.65 -9.73
C LEU A 698 -6.21 59.03 -10.51
N GLY A 699 -5.21 59.62 -9.85
CA GLY A 699 -3.91 59.93 -10.42
C GLY A 699 -2.99 58.71 -10.60
N ASP A 700 -3.09 57.70 -9.72
CA ASP A 700 -2.32 56.44 -9.80
C ASP A 700 -2.96 55.39 -10.75
N LEU A 701 -4.17 55.65 -11.25
CA LEU A 701 -4.92 54.79 -12.20
C LEU A 701 -4.68 55.14 -13.69
N VAL A 702 -3.99 56.26 -13.97
CA VAL A 702 -3.57 56.72 -15.32
C VAL A 702 -2.11 56.39 -15.53
#